data_AF-A0A3M8DG24-F1
#
_entry.id   AF-A0A3M8DG24-F1
#
_cell.length_a   1.000
_cell.length_b   1.000
_cell.length_c   1.000
_cell.angle_alpha   90.00
_cell.angle_beta   90.00
_cell.angle_gamma   90.00
#
_symmetry.space_group_name_H-M   'P 1'
#
loop_
_entity.id
_entity.type
_entity.pdbx_description
1 polymer ?
#
loop_
_entity_poly.entity_id
_entity_poly.type
_entity_poly.pdbx_seq_one_letter_code
_entity_poly.pdbx_strand_id
1 'polypeptide(L)'
;MTASGDKQSDFSLYKSGIYCADVSFVNGTVLLTAKGQSGDAEDYLLPLAQLAAQEAELHGIDWDAANEIVTQEGAVFQRFDRIDGEHAGVAKTAWLWARRGEKMPVDLIVCEREVIGYCINGRGDSEMLIKNGYEVLTPLMLWQDAGLSPEAGRAAHKGTFFVPMRDGVRLATELWLPENLSAGEKIPTILVRTPYGRKTKANGDVRWLRFVQRGYALVVQDTRGRGESEGVWVPKIHELADGDDTLNWIAAQAWSDGGVGMIGGSYGGFVQWAAAASGNKHLKAIVSYVTVGSAFGDIPRTNGMIPSGVLTWTFMMAEQDQNPDAANRTDWEEVIKLRPIKDIPKMVLGKDIHFWNEWMSHPDYDDFWAQSDWVNMGEQIDVPSLLISGWYDDDSVGTSEAWSLLERHQRKHRRMILGPWHHRANTAREIHNIPFGNNAIRYDLDLIQQQWFDRFLKGCENGVDAKPQVEYYMVGENEWKSSDSWPPAETVYTPFYLHSPGAANTAAGDGMLSYEEPGDEKPDRYTFDPLDPAPYLIDMTENECSVPENYREVEERHDVLVFTSPPLEEDVAIAGEISAVLYAASSAKDTDWVVRLTDVDEAGNSIRLSDGMVRARYRHSYTQPELLEPGKVEAYEVKMTKVANVFKKGHRIRVSVMSGAKNLIFPNHNTGNDPASDTEMIVALQTVHHDKTYPSHIRLPILPMK
;
A
#
# COMPACT_ATOMS: atom_id res chain seq x y z
N MET A 1 7.27 21.28 -56.51
CA MET A 1 5.87 21.63 -56.15
C MET A 1 5.03 20.51 -56.72
N THR A 2 4.47 19.59 -55.93
CA THR A 2 3.46 19.84 -54.90
C THR A 2 3.57 18.86 -53.71
N ALA A 3 3.64 19.44 -52.51
CA ALA A 3 3.28 18.93 -51.18
C ALA A 3 3.41 17.42 -50.88
N SER A 4 4.51 17.04 -50.23
CA SER A 4 4.47 16.04 -49.17
C SER A 4 3.64 16.64 -48.02
N GLY A 5 2.36 16.28 -47.94
CA GLY A 5 1.54 16.65 -46.78
C GLY A 5 2.11 15.95 -45.56
N ASP A 6 2.58 16.73 -44.59
CA ASP A 6 2.78 16.27 -43.22
C ASP A 6 1.49 15.58 -42.77
N LYS A 7 1.53 14.25 -42.60
CA LYS A 7 0.47 13.60 -41.83
C LYS A 7 0.65 14.10 -40.40
N GLN A 8 -0.26 14.98 -39.98
CA GLN A 8 -0.42 15.40 -38.59
C GLN A 8 -0.60 14.12 -37.75
N SER A 9 0.15 13.99 -36.65
CA SER A 9 -0.03 12.88 -35.71
C SER A 9 -1.48 12.83 -35.22
N ASP A 10 -1.96 11.64 -34.86
CA ASP A 10 -3.34 11.47 -34.41
C ASP A 10 -3.48 11.76 -32.90
N PHE A 11 -2.45 11.41 -32.12
CA PHE A 11 -2.43 11.53 -30.67
C PHE A 11 -1.15 12.17 -30.13
N SER A 12 -1.27 12.81 -28.97
CA SER A 12 -0.19 13.27 -28.10
C SER A 12 -0.15 12.40 -26.84
N LEU A 13 1.04 11.92 -26.49
CA LEU A 13 1.30 11.10 -25.32
C LEU A 13 1.88 11.94 -24.19
N TYR A 14 1.25 11.88 -23.03
CA TYR A 14 1.63 12.59 -21.82
C TYR A 14 1.94 11.61 -20.70
N LYS A 15 2.99 11.91 -19.91
CA LYS A 15 3.34 11.20 -18.68
C LYS A 15 3.42 12.19 -17.54
N SER A 16 2.59 12.02 -16.51
CA SER A 16 2.49 12.97 -15.38
C SER A 16 2.40 14.43 -15.84
N GLY A 17 1.51 14.68 -16.81
CA GLY A 17 1.26 15.99 -17.41
C GLY A 17 2.31 16.48 -18.42
N ILE A 18 3.40 15.74 -18.63
CA ILE A 18 4.51 16.17 -19.50
C ILE A 18 4.38 15.53 -20.87
N TYR A 19 4.41 16.35 -21.92
CA TYR A 19 4.37 15.87 -23.30
C TYR A 19 5.64 15.07 -23.66
N CYS A 20 5.43 13.84 -24.12
CA CYS A 20 6.50 12.87 -24.40
C CYS A 20 6.66 12.61 -25.91
N ALA A 21 5.56 12.35 -26.62
CA ALA A 21 5.64 11.94 -28.02
C ALA A 21 4.36 12.23 -28.81
N ASP A 22 4.53 12.35 -30.12
CA ASP A 22 3.47 12.23 -31.11
C ASP A 22 3.30 10.74 -31.46
N VAL A 23 2.05 10.26 -31.48
CA VAL A 23 1.71 8.87 -31.79
C VAL A 23 0.66 8.83 -32.89
N SER A 24 0.84 7.93 -33.85
CA SER A 24 -0.16 7.62 -34.88
C SER A 24 -0.38 6.11 -34.95
N PHE A 25 -1.64 5.71 -35.15
CA PHE A 25 -2.01 4.34 -35.44
C PHE A 25 -2.24 4.19 -36.94
N VAL A 26 -1.45 3.31 -37.58
CA VAL A 26 -1.53 3.08 -39.03
C VAL A 26 -1.68 1.60 -39.28
N ASN A 27 -2.88 1.19 -39.72
CA ASN A 27 -3.23 -0.21 -39.99
C ASN A 27 -2.90 -1.15 -38.81
N GLY A 28 -3.24 -0.74 -37.57
CA GLY A 28 -2.95 -1.50 -36.36
C GLY A 28 -1.48 -1.48 -35.90
N THR A 29 -0.64 -0.64 -36.51
CA THR A 29 0.77 -0.45 -36.13
C THR A 29 0.98 0.91 -35.49
N VAL A 30 1.84 0.98 -34.47
CA VAL A 30 2.21 2.22 -33.79
C VAL A 30 3.36 2.91 -34.53
N LEU A 31 3.15 4.17 -34.92
CA LEU A 31 4.21 5.07 -35.37
C LEU A 31 4.45 6.11 -34.29
N LEU A 32 5.63 6.08 -33.68
CA LEU A 32 6.04 7.03 -32.66
C LEU A 32 7.03 8.04 -33.24
N THR A 33 6.72 9.33 -33.12
CA THR A 33 7.65 10.41 -33.48
C THR A 33 8.06 11.13 -32.19
N ALA A 34 9.29 10.87 -31.73
CA ALA A 34 9.80 11.47 -30.50
C ALA A 34 10.04 12.99 -30.70
N LYS A 35 9.16 13.82 -30.12
CA LYS A 35 9.33 15.28 -30.06
C LYS A 35 9.39 15.83 -28.62
N GLY A 36 9.16 15.02 -27.59
CA GLY A 36 9.04 15.49 -26.21
C GLY A 36 10.31 15.43 -25.37
N GLN A 37 10.13 15.67 -24.07
CA GLN A 37 11.20 15.86 -23.08
C GLN A 37 11.74 14.55 -22.46
N SER A 38 11.22 13.38 -22.83
CA SER A 38 11.46 12.09 -22.15
C SER A 38 12.68 11.29 -22.64
N GLY A 39 13.32 11.66 -23.75
CA GLY A 39 14.40 10.89 -24.36
C GLY A 39 13.91 9.63 -25.12
N ASP A 40 14.83 8.89 -25.74
CA ASP A 40 14.58 7.79 -26.70
C ASP A 40 14.02 6.48 -26.09
N ALA A 41 13.48 6.50 -24.86
CA ALA A 41 13.05 5.27 -24.17
C ALA A 41 11.60 4.89 -24.51
N GLU A 42 11.41 3.75 -25.19
CA GLU A 42 10.13 3.12 -25.57
C GLU A 42 9.33 2.51 -24.40
N ASP A 43 9.49 3.00 -23.16
CA ASP A 43 8.95 2.36 -21.95
C ASP A 43 7.74 3.10 -21.38
N TYR A 44 6.61 2.95 -22.07
CA TYR A 44 5.30 3.46 -21.64
C TYR A 44 4.50 2.38 -20.91
N LEU A 45 3.73 2.79 -19.89
CA LEU A 45 2.71 1.96 -19.24
C LEU A 45 1.55 1.66 -20.19
N LEU A 46 1.21 2.61 -21.07
CA LEU A 46 0.15 2.38 -22.06
C LEU A 46 0.56 1.28 -23.04
N PRO A 47 -0.27 0.23 -23.23
CA PRO A 47 0.01 -0.85 -24.16
C PRO A 47 -0.29 -0.42 -25.60
N LEU A 48 0.49 0.53 -26.15
CA LEU A 48 0.20 1.20 -27.42
C LEU A 48 -0.07 0.24 -28.59
N ALA A 49 0.65 -0.88 -28.66
CA ALA A 49 0.43 -1.89 -29.70
C ALA A 49 -0.94 -2.59 -29.58
N GLN A 50 -1.40 -2.86 -28.37
CA GLN A 50 -2.73 -3.43 -28.12
C GLN A 50 -3.81 -2.40 -28.46
N LEU A 51 -3.61 -1.14 -28.06
CA LEU A 51 -4.55 -0.05 -28.37
C LEU A 51 -4.71 0.15 -29.88
N ALA A 52 -3.59 0.15 -30.63
CA ALA A 52 -3.63 0.24 -32.08
C ALA A 52 -4.37 -0.94 -32.73
N ALA A 53 -4.24 -2.15 -32.18
CA ALA A 53 -4.94 -3.33 -32.68
C ALA A 53 -6.46 -3.28 -32.42
N GLN A 54 -6.89 -2.65 -31.33
CA GLN A 54 -8.30 -2.56 -30.90
C GLN A 54 -9.03 -1.30 -31.42
N GLU A 55 -8.30 -0.34 -32.00
CA GLU A 55 -8.84 0.95 -32.46
C GLU A 55 -10.11 0.78 -33.33
N ALA A 56 -10.05 -0.07 -34.35
CA ALA A 56 -11.18 -0.27 -35.27
C ALA A 56 -12.45 -0.82 -34.57
N GLU A 57 -12.29 -1.66 -33.55
CA GLU A 57 -13.41 -2.16 -32.74
C GLU A 57 -14.00 -1.02 -31.91
N LEU A 58 -13.16 -0.31 -31.15
CA LEU A 58 -13.58 0.76 -30.24
C LEU A 58 -14.29 1.91 -30.97
N HIS A 59 -13.86 2.25 -32.18
CA HIS A 59 -14.53 3.23 -33.04
C HIS A 59 -15.87 2.76 -33.60
N GLY A 60 -16.11 1.45 -33.65
CA GLY A 60 -17.38 0.86 -34.10
C GLY A 60 -18.46 0.80 -33.03
N ILE A 61 -18.12 1.09 -31.76
CA ILE A 61 -19.03 1.01 -30.61
C ILE A 61 -19.90 2.27 -30.52
N ASP A 62 -21.20 2.06 -30.27
CA ASP A 62 -22.11 3.14 -29.92
C ASP A 62 -22.03 3.45 -28.41
N TRP A 63 -21.13 4.34 -28.04
CA TRP A 63 -20.90 4.72 -26.63
C TRP A 63 -22.09 5.42 -25.96
N ASP A 64 -23.08 5.88 -26.71
CA ASP A 64 -24.29 6.49 -26.13
C ASP A 64 -25.41 5.47 -25.83
N ALA A 65 -25.23 4.21 -26.25
CA ALA A 65 -26.27 3.18 -26.14
C ALA A 65 -26.61 2.79 -24.68
N ALA A 66 -25.64 2.85 -23.77
CA ALA A 66 -25.79 2.44 -22.37
C ALA A 66 -24.74 3.10 -21.46
N ASN A 67 -24.91 2.99 -20.14
CA ASN A 67 -23.88 3.40 -19.16
C ASN A 67 -22.82 2.31 -18.93
N GLU A 68 -23.06 1.10 -19.42
CA GLU A 68 -22.14 -0.02 -19.37
C GLU A 68 -22.09 -0.66 -20.76
N ILE A 69 -20.88 -0.92 -21.25
CA ILE A 69 -20.66 -1.55 -22.54
C ILE A 69 -19.73 -2.74 -22.35
N VAL A 70 -20.10 -3.86 -22.97
CA VAL A 70 -19.26 -5.04 -23.09
C VAL A 70 -18.83 -5.17 -24.54
N THR A 71 -17.52 -5.14 -24.81
CA THR A 71 -16.98 -5.28 -26.16
C THR A 71 -17.11 -6.72 -26.67
N GLN A 72 -16.77 -6.97 -27.94
CA GLN A 72 -16.86 -8.32 -28.51
C GLN A 72 -15.90 -9.30 -27.82
N GLU A 73 -14.77 -8.79 -27.33
CA GLU A 73 -13.77 -9.54 -26.58
C GLU A 73 -14.14 -9.76 -25.09
N GLY A 74 -15.37 -9.39 -24.68
CA GLY A 74 -15.85 -9.54 -23.30
C GLY A 74 -15.39 -8.43 -22.35
N ALA A 75 -14.83 -7.37 -22.92
CA ALA A 75 -14.22 -6.29 -22.19
C ALA A 75 -15.31 -5.35 -21.62
N VAL A 76 -15.40 -5.15 -20.31
CA VAL A 76 -16.42 -4.29 -19.67
C VAL A 76 -15.92 -2.86 -19.42
N PHE A 77 -16.71 -1.86 -19.82
CA PHE A 77 -16.49 -0.43 -19.59
C PHE A 77 -17.73 0.22 -18.97
N GLN A 78 -17.54 1.07 -17.97
CA GLN A 78 -18.62 1.80 -17.30
C GLN A 78 -18.39 3.32 -17.33
N ARG A 79 -19.39 4.07 -17.80
CA ARG A 79 -19.38 5.54 -17.82
C ARG A 79 -19.50 6.09 -16.40
N PHE A 80 -18.67 7.06 -16.01
CA PHE A 80 -18.77 7.61 -14.64
C PHE A 80 -18.52 9.11 -14.47
N ASP A 81 -17.54 9.71 -15.15
CA ASP A 81 -17.19 11.12 -14.93
C ASP A 81 -17.36 11.96 -16.20
N ARG A 82 -17.81 13.20 -16.03
CA ARG A 82 -18.15 14.11 -17.13
C ARG A 82 -17.15 15.27 -17.18
N ILE A 83 -16.59 15.51 -18.35
CA ILE A 83 -15.66 16.61 -18.59
C ILE A 83 -16.24 17.51 -19.68
N ASP A 84 -16.55 18.76 -19.32
CA ASP A 84 -17.01 19.78 -20.26
C ASP A 84 -15.83 20.68 -20.66
N GLY A 85 -15.75 21.04 -21.94
CA GLY A 85 -14.67 21.86 -22.48
C GLY A 85 -15.02 22.46 -23.83
N GLU A 86 -14.17 23.33 -24.36
CA GLU A 86 -14.35 23.96 -25.67
C GLU A 86 -13.32 23.42 -26.67
N HIS A 87 -13.78 22.76 -27.72
CA HIS A 87 -12.92 22.28 -28.81
C HIS A 87 -13.29 23.00 -30.12
N ALA A 88 -12.29 23.62 -30.76
CA ALA A 88 -12.46 24.37 -32.01
C ALA A 88 -13.58 25.44 -31.96
N GLY A 89 -13.73 26.12 -30.81
CA GLY A 89 -14.76 27.16 -30.62
C GLY A 89 -16.16 26.62 -30.32
N VAL A 90 -16.30 25.31 -30.07
CA VAL A 90 -17.57 24.64 -29.81
C VAL A 90 -17.52 23.94 -28.46
N ALA A 91 -18.55 24.17 -27.63
CA ALA A 91 -18.71 23.43 -26.38
C ALA A 91 -18.93 21.94 -26.67
N LYS A 92 -18.15 21.10 -25.99
CA LYS A 92 -18.18 19.65 -26.09
C LYS A 92 -18.25 19.04 -24.70
N THR A 93 -18.76 17.81 -24.65
CA THR A 93 -18.77 17.00 -23.44
C THR A 93 -18.10 15.68 -23.74
N ALA A 94 -17.08 15.36 -22.95
CA ALA A 94 -16.47 14.05 -22.90
C ALA A 94 -16.88 13.31 -21.63
N TRP A 95 -16.78 11.98 -21.67
CA TRP A 95 -17.03 11.10 -20.56
C TRP A 95 -15.84 10.18 -20.33
N LEU A 96 -15.48 9.96 -19.07
CA LEU A 96 -14.58 8.91 -18.66
C LEU A 96 -15.33 7.58 -18.57
N TRP A 97 -14.70 6.54 -19.12
CA TRP A 97 -15.18 5.17 -19.13
C TRP A 97 -14.18 4.27 -18.42
N ALA A 98 -14.61 3.78 -17.26
CA ALA A 98 -13.85 2.92 -16.39
C ALA A 98 -13.77 1.50 -16.94
N ARG A 99 -12.57 1.01 -17.18
CA ARG A 99 -12.29 -0.38 -17.51
C ARG A 99 -12.40 -1.24 -16.23
N ARG A 100 -13.22 -2.30 -16.28
CA ARG A 100 -13.50 -3.21 -15.14
C ARG A 100 -12.76 -4.54 -15.26
N GLY A 101 -12.56 -5.23 -14.13
CA GLY A 101 -12.02 -6.61 -14.09
C GLY A 101 -10.52 -6.77 -14.35
N GLU A 102 -9.73 -5.69 -14.35
CA GLU A 102 -8.29 -5.73 -14.65
C GLU A 102 -7.44 -4.97 -13.61
N LYS A 103 -6.22 -5.46 -13.36
CA LYS A 103 -5.16 -4.71 -12.67
C LYS A 103 -4.55 -3.72 -13.69
N MET A 104 -4.29 -2.48 -13.26
CA MET A 104 -3.84 -1.36 -14.12
C MET A 104 -4.73 -1.15 -15.36
N PRO A 105 -6.04 -0.92 -15.15
CA PRO A 105 -7.00 -0.77 -16.25
C PRO A 105 -6.67 0.43 -17.13
N VAL A 106 -6.83 0.28 -18.45
CA VAL A 106 -6.80 1.38 -19.42
C VAL A 106 -8.21 1.93 -19.58
N ASP A 107 -8.46 3.09 -19.00
CA ASP A 107 -9.72 3.82 -19.11
C ASP A 107 -9.78 4.60 -20.43
N LEU A 108 -11.01 4.83 -20.92
CA LEU A 108 -11.24 5.58 -22.15
C LEU A 108 -11.84 6.96 -21.87
N ILE A 109 -11.55 7.89 -22.76
CA ILE A 109 -12.19 9.20 -22.82
C ILE A 109 -12.98 9.24 -24.13
N VAL A 110 -14.29 9.45 -24.03
CA VAL A 110 -15.20 9.43 -25.19
C VAL A 110 -15.92 10.77 -25.31
N CYS A 111 -15.83 11.39 -26.48
CA CYS A 111 -16.55 12.61 -26.83
C CYS A 111 -17.40 12.37 -28.07
N GLU A 112 -18.72 12.59 -27.99
CA GLU A 112 -19.65 12.47 -29.12
C GLU A 112 -19.49 11.15 -29.93
N ARG A 113 -19.36 10.02 -29.21
CA ARG A 113 -19.19 8.64 -29.73
C ARG A 113 -17.80 8.30 -30.27
N GLU A 114 -16.85 9.23 -30.21
CA GLU A 114 -15.46 8.99 -30.57
C GLU A 114 -14.59 8.79 -29.34
N VAL A 115 -13.74 7.76 -29.33
CA VAL A 115 -12.66 7.62 -28.36
C VAL A 115 -11.60 8.68 -28.67
N ILE A 116 -11.48 9.65 -27.79
CA ILE A 116 -10.53 10.78 -27.93
C ILE A 116 -9.32 10.63 -27.00
N GLY A 117 -9.29 9.62 -26.13
CA GLY A 117 -8.10 9.34 -25.34
C GLY A 117 -8.16 8.09 -24.48
N TYR A 118 -7.01 7.75 -23.92
CA TYR A 118 -6.75 6.59 -23.10
C TYR A 118 -5.98 7.02 -21.85
N CYS A 119 -6.32 6.47 -20.69
CA CYS A 119 -5.65 6.77 -19.42
C CYS A 119 -5.27 5.48 -18.68
N ILE A 120 -4.05 5.42 -18.17
CA ILE A 120 -3.60 4.35 -17.28
C ILE A 120 -2.87 4.95 -16.08
N ASN A 121 -3.05 4.37 -14.90
CA ASN A 121 -2.36 4.76 -13.68
C ASN A 121 -1.46 3.64 -13.17
N GLY A 122 -0.21 3.99 -12.90
CA GLY A 122 0.72 3.23 -12.07
C GLY A 122 0.71 3.73 -10.61
N ARG A 123 1.48 3.05 -9.76
CA ARG A 123 1.61 3.37 -8.31
C ARG A 123 1.91 4.85 -8.02
N GLY A 124 2.64 5.52 -8.91
CA GLY A 124 3.13 6.87 -8.66
C GLY A 124 3.19 7.73 -9.90
N ASP A 125 2.65 7.30 -11.04
CA ASP A 125 2.69 7.97 -12.34
C ASP A 125 1.44 7.63 -13.16
N SER A 126 0.99 8.58 -13.96
CA SER A 126 -0.11 8.43 -14.90
C SER A 126 0.38 8.65 -16.32
N GLU A 127 -0.23 7.93 -17.27
CA GLU A 127 0.00 8.14 -18.70
C GLU A 127 -1.33 8.34 -19.42
N MET A 128 -1.33 9.31 -20.33
CA MET A 128 -2.51 9.68 -21.12
C MET A 128 -2.13 9.80 -22.59
N LEU A 129 -2.83 9.08 -23.45
CA LEU A 129 -2.73 9.22 -24.90
C LEU A 129 -3.98 9.95 -25.37
N ILE A 130 -3.84 11.16 -25.92
CA ILE A 130 -4.95 12.07 -26.17
C ILE A 130 -4.95 12.50 -27.63
N LYS A 131 -6.11 12.46 -28.28
CA LYS A 131 -6.27 12.90 -29.65
C LYS A 131 -5.93 14.39 -29.75
N ASN A 132 -5.12 14.76 -30.74
CA ASN A 132 -4.59 16.12 -30.85
C ASN A 132 -5.71 17.17 -30.90
N GLY A 133 -5.62 18.18 -30.04
CA GLY A 133 -6.59 19.27 -29.91
C GLY A 133 -7.73 19.01 -28.91
N TYR A 134 -7.85 17.79 -28.37
CA TYR A 134 -8.90 17.43 -27.39
C TYR A 134 -8.42 17.49 -25.94
N GLU A 135 -7.21 17.99 -25.65
CA GLU A 135 -6.60 18.03 -24.32
C GLU A 135 -7.50 18.62 -23.23
N VAL A 136 -8.26 19.67 -23.58
CA VAL A 136 -9.19 20.37 -22.68
C VAL A 136 -10.39 19.55 -22.22
N LEU A 137 -10.64 18.39 -22.84
CA LEU A 137 -11.71 17.46 -22.52
C LEU A 137 -11.21 16.23 -21.75
N THR A 138 -10.03 16.32 -21.14
CA THR A 138 -9.36 15.18 -20.49
C THR A 138 -8.86 15.53 -19.09
N PRO A 139 -8.54 14.52 -18.26
CA PRO A 139 -7.89 14.74 -16.96
C PRO A 139 -6.51 15.44 -17.05
N LEU A 140 -5.93 15.60 -18.25
CA LEU A 140 -4.70 16.38 -18.43
C LEU A 140 -4.84 17.82 -17.92
N MET A 141 -6.05 18.40 -17.97
CA MET A 141 -6.30 19.76 -17.49
C MET A 141 -5.99 19.95 -16.01
N LEU A 142 -6.08 18.88 -15.21
CA LEU A 142 -5.65 18.90 -13.81
C LEU A 142 -4.21 19.40 -13.66
N TRP A 143 -3.32 19.06 -14.61
CA TRP A 143 -1.93 19.47 -14.61
C TRP A 143 -1.72 20.91 -15.07
N GLN A 144 -2.47 21.37 -16.07
CA GLN A 144 -2.29 22.70 -16.66
C GLN A 144 -2.70 23.82 -15.70
N ASP A 145 -3.69 23.56 -14.85
CA ASP A 145 -4.24 24.54 -13.90
C ASP A 145 -3.60 24.49 -12.49
N ALA A 146 -2.62 23.60 -12.29
CA ALA A 146 -2.16 23.22 -10.95
C ALA A 146 -1.14 24.15 -10.27
N GLY A 147 -0.76 25.25 -10.91
CA GLY A 147 0.23 26.20 -10.34
C GLY A 147 1.60 25.55 -10.09
N LEU A 148 2.02 24.64 -10.98
CA LEU A 148 3.29 23.94 -10.88
C LEU A 148 4.49 24.83 -11.24
N SER A 149 5.67 24.40 -10.81
CA SER A 149 6.92 24.96 -11.31
C SER A 149 7.06 24.75 -12.83
N PRO A 150 7.71 25.69 -13.55
CA PRO A 150 7.87 25.58 -15.00
C PRO A 150 8.62 24.32 -15.43
N GLU A 151 8.31 23.83 -16.62
CA GLU A 151 9.09 22.77 -17.24
C GLU A 151 10.53 23.24 -17.53
N ALA A 152 11.49 22.39 -17.24
CA ALA A 152 12.91 22.60 -17.46
C ALA A 152 13.44 21.86 -18.69
N GLY A 153 12.63 21.12 -19.45
CA GLY A 153 13.10 20.44 -20.66
C GLY A 153 13.59 19.01 -20.41
N ARG A 154 14.46 18.50 -21.30
CA ARG A 154 14.92 17.11 -21.27
C ARG A 154 15.80 16.78 -20.07
N ALA A 155 15.76 15.52 -19.64
CA ALA A 155 16.66 14.99 -18.63
C ALA A 155 17.97 14.48 -19.25
N ALA A 156 19.11 14.83 -18.66
CA ALA A 156 20.43 14.35 -19.05
C ALA A 156 21.01 13.44 -17.96
N HIS A 157 21.24 12.16 -18.30
CA HIS A 157 21.96 11.22 -17.44
C HIS A 157 23.43 11.64 -17.31
N LYS A 158 23.92 11.78 -16.09
CA LYS A 158 25.30 12.19 -15.79
C LYS A 158 26.21 11.02 -15.44
N GLY A 159 25.66 9.82 -15.30
CA GLY A 159 26.37 8.57 -15.01
C GLY A 159 26.16 8.07 -13.58
N THR A 160 26.88 6.99 -13.28
CA THR A 160 26.91 6.33 -11.97
C THR A 160 28.04 6.89 -11.10
N PHE A 161 27.72 7.17 -9.84
CA PHE A 161 28.62 7.63 -8.79
C PHE A 161 28.62 6.62 -7.62
N PHE A 162 29.78 6.40 -7.01
CA PHE A 162 29.93 5.54 -5.82
C PHE A 162 30.11 6.43 -4.59
N VAL A 163 29.01 6.68 -3.89
CA VAL A 163 28.95 7.64 -2.78
C VAL A 163 29.52 7.01 -1.50
N PRO A 164 30.60 7.56 -0.92
CA PRO A 164 31.19 7.00 0.29
C PRO A 164 30.33 7.33 1.52
N MET A 165 29.97 6.30 2.28
CA MET A 165 29.34 6.41 3.60
C MET A 165 30.41 6.68 4.67
N ARG A 166 29.99 7.02 5.90
CA ARG A 166 30.89 7.33 7.04
C ARG A 166 31.83 6.19 7.41
N ASP A 167 31.47 4.96 7.09
CA ASP A 167 32.25 3.74 7.35
C ASP A 167 33.13 3.33 6.15
N GLY A 168 33.11 4.10 5.06
CA GLY A 168 33.91 3.88 3.86
C GLY A 168 33.26 2.96 2.82
N VAL A 169 32.13 2.31 3.13
CA VAL A 169 31.34 1.58 2.12
C VAL A 169 30.79 2.56 1.09
N ARG A 170 30.76 2.16 -0.18
CA ARG A 170 30.29 3.02 -1.26
C ARG A 170 28.97 2.53 -1.85
N LEU A 171 28.00 3.42 -1.93
CA LEU A 171 26.68 3.13 -2.50
C LEU A 171 26.59 3.62 -3.94
N ALA A 172 26.19 2.72 -4.85
CA ALA A 172 26.04 3.01 -6.26
C ALA A 172 24.79 3.88 -6.49
N THR A 173 25.00 5.02 -7.16
CA THR A 173 24.04 6.12 -7.22
C THR A 173 24.03 6.72 -8.62
N GLU A 174 22.88 6.77 -9.26
CA GLU A 174 22.71 7.44 -10.54
C GLU A 174 22.28 8.90 -10.37
N LEU A 175 22.69 9.76 -11.31
CA LEU A 175 22.36 11.19 -11.33
C LEU A 175 21.78 11.62 -12.68
N TRP A 176 20.65 12.32 -12.63
CA TRP A 176 20.11 13.07 -13.77
C TRP A 176 19.95 14.55 -13.40
N LEU A 177 20.28 15.39 -14.36
CA LEU A 177 20.10 16.84 -14.28
C LEU A 177 19.34 17.33 -15.50
N PRO A 178 18.64 18.49 -15.43
CA PRO A 178 18.08 19.12 -16.62
C PRO A 178 19.17 19.39 -17.66
N GLU A 179 18.90 19.08 -18.94
CA GLU A 179 19.87 19.23 -20.03
C GLU A 179 20.32 20.69 -20.21
N ASN A 180 19.40 21.62 -19.99
CA ASN A 180 19.59 23.07 -20.09
C ASN A 180 20.01 23.74 -18.77
N LEU A 181 20.39 22.97 -17.74
CA LEU A 181 20.81 23.54 -16.46
C LEU A 181 22.01 24.48 -16.66
N SER A 182 21.85 25.74 -16.26
CA SER A 182 22.88 26.76 -16.49
C SER A 182 24.11 26.52 -15.60
N ALA A 183 25.29 26.93 -16.06
CA ALA A 183 26.50 26.83 -15.26
C ALA A 183 26.38 27.67 -13.97
N GLY A 184 26.52 27.02 -12.81
CA GLY A 184 26.40 27.66 -11.49
C GLY A 184 24.96 27.78 -10.97
N GLU A 185 23.96 27.39 -11.76
CA GLU A 185 22.58 27.22 -11.29
C GLU A 185 22.50 26.05 -10.29
N LYS A 186 21.73 26.26 -9.23
CA LYS A 186 21.54 25.29 -8.14
C LYS A 186 20.06 24.96 -8.03
N ILE A 187 19.77 23.67 -7.94
CA ILE A 187 18.41 23.14 -7.95
C ILE A 187 18.18 22.16 -6.80
N PRO A 188 16.93 21.98 -6.37
CA PRO A 188 16.57 20.96 -5.38
C PRO A 188 16.69 19.56 -5.96
N THR A 189 16.77 18.57 -5.08
CA THR A 189 16.98 17.15 -5.45
C THR A 189 15.79 16.30 -5.04
N ILE A 190 15.40 15.36 -5.89
CA ILE A 190 14.55 14.22 -5.49
C ILE A 190 15.44 12.98 -5.37
N LEU A 191 15.42 12.34 -4.19
CA LEU A 191 16.17 11.14 -3.87
C LEU A 191 15.24 9.93 -3.78
N VAL A 192 15.61 8.86 -4.49
CA VAL A 192 14.98 7.54 -4.41
C VAL A 192 16.05 6.55 -3.93
N ARG A 193 15.82 5.90 -2.79
CA ARG A 193 16.68 4.81 -2.30
C ARG A 193 15.90 3.50 -2.42
N THR A 194 16.50 2.46 -2.99
CA THR A 194 15.80 1.21 -3.28
C THR A 194 16.69 -0.02 -3.12
N PRO A 195 16.18 -1.14 -2.57
CA PRO A 195 16.90 -2.40 -2.57
C PRO A 195 16.64 -3.23 -3.85
N TYR A 196 15.71 -2.77 -4.69
CA TYR A 196 15.16 -3.50 -5.84
C TYR A 196 15.90 -3.23 -7.16
N GLY A 197 17.09 -2.63 -7.09
CA GLY A 197 17.90 -2.28 -8.27
C GLY A 197 17.51 -0.94 -8.89
N ARG A 198 18.41 0.05 -8.77
CA ARG A 198 18.27 1.42 -9.27
C ARG A 198 18.16 1.53 -10.79
N LYS A 199 18.62 0.52 -11.54
CA LYS A 199 18.60 0.46 -13.01
C LYS A 199 17.37 -0.26 -13.58
N THR A 200 16.49 -0.79 -12.72
CA THR A 200 15.30 -1.53 -13.18
C THR A 200 14.23 -0.58 -13.68
N LYS A 201 13.38 -0.99 -14.64
CA LYS A 201 12.30 -0.11 -15.15
C LYS A 201 11.32 0.34 -14.07
N ALA A 202 11.01 -0.54 -13.10
CA ALA A 202 10.04 -0.27 -12.04
C ALA A 202 10.53 0.71 -10.97
N ASN A 203 11.85 0.75 -10.72
CA ASN A 203 12.46 1.52 -9.64
C ASN A 203 13.48 2.57 -10.12
N GLY A 204 13.88 2.51 -11.39
CA GLY A 204 14.87 3.35 -12.04
C GLY A 204 14.29 4.51 -12.84
N ASP A 205 15.14 5.05 -13.69
CA ASP A 205 15.20 6.43 -14.15
C ASP A 205 13.86 6.95 -14.68
N VAL A 206 13.24 6.21 -15.60
CA VAL A 206 12.19 6.71 -16.51
C VAL A 206 10.97 7.26 -15.77
N ARG A 207 10.50 6.59 -14.71
CA ARG A 207 9.28 7.04 -14.01
C ARG A 207 9.48 8.33 -13.22
N TRP A 208 10.71 8.58 -12.76
CA TRP A 208 11.04 9.72 -11.91
C TRP A 208 11.61 10.90 -12.71
N LEU A 209 11.93 10.72 -14.00
CA LEU A 209 12.43 11.79 -14.88
C LEU A 209 11.52 13.01 -14.94
N ARG A 210 10.22 12.87 -14.67
CA ARG A 210 9.28 13.99 -14.57
C ARG A 210 9.73 15.09 -13.62
N PHE A 211 10.46 14.74 -12.57
CA PHE A 211 11.00 15.74 -11.63
C PHE A 211 12.15 16.50 -12.29
N VAL A 212 13.02 15.81 -13.03
CA VAL A 212 14.09 16.46 -13.80
C VAL A 212 13.53 17.40 -14.85
N GLN A 213 12.48 16.96 -15.54
CA GLN A 213 11.75 17.76 -16.52
C GLN A 213 11.00 18.94 -15.92
N ARG A 214 10.88 19.01 -14.60
CA ARG A 214 10.41 20.17 -13.85
C ARG A 214 11.52 20.85 -13.06
N GLY A 215 12.80 20.66 -13.42
CA GLY A 215 13.91 21.43 -12.83
C GLY A 215 14.37 20.94 -11.46
N TYR A 216 14.24 19.65 -11.18
CA TYR A 216 14.92 19.00 -10.06
C TYR A 216 16.16 18.25 -10.55
N ALA A 217 17.12 18.02 -9.67
CA ALA A 217 18.03 16.89 -9.82
C ALA A 217 17.32 15.61 -9.39
N LEU A 218 17.60 14.48 -10.05
CA LEU A 218 17.14 13.17 -9.61
C LEU A 218 18.35 12.32 -9.23
N VAL A 219 18.26 11.71 -8.05
CA VAL A 219 19.25 10.79 -7.52
C VAL A 219 18.56 9.46 -7.20
N VAL A 220 19.00 8.36 -7.82
CA VAL A 220 18.49 7.01 -7.54
C VAL A 220 19.64 6.14 -7.05
N GLN A 221 19.50 5.56 -5.86
CA GLN A 221 20.58 4.85 -5.17
C GLN A 221 20.16 3.43 -4.81
N ASP A 222 21.05 2.47 -5.06
CA ASP A 222 20.93 1.12 -4.49
C ASP A 222 21.28 1.17 -3.00
N THR A 223 20.42 0.62 -2.14
CA THR A 223 20.76 0.49 -0.71
C THR A 223 21.97 -0.43 -0.51
N ARG A 224 22.58 -0.37 0.68
CA ARG A 224 23.80 -1.12 1.01
C ARG A 224 23.68 -2.61 0.68
N GLY A 225 24.71 -3.18 0.04
CA GLY A 225 24.76 -4.59 -0.33
C GLY A 225 23.73 -5.02 -1.40
N ARG A 226 23.14 -4.07 -2.14
CA ARG A 226 22.18 -4.30 -3.23
C ARG A 226 22.73 -3.78 -4.55
N GLY A 227 22.34 -4.41 -5.67
CA GLY A 227 22.76 -3.97 -7.00
C GLY A 227 24.28 -3.82 -7.09
N GLU A 228 24.77 -2.63 -7.43
CA GLU A 228 26.22 -2.35 -7.46
C GLU A 228 26.77 -1.68 -6.18
N SER A 229 25.93 -1.49 -5.15
CA SER A 229 26.37 -0.97 -3.85
C SER A 229 27.19 -2.00 -3.09
N GLU A 230 28.26 -1.52 -2.44
CA GLU A 230 29.11 -2.34 -1.57
C GLU A 230 28.43 -2.64 -0.23
N GLY A 231 29.08 -3.47 0.59
CA GLY A 231 28.66 -3.78 1.96
C GLY A 231 27.77 -5.01 2.05
N VAL A 232 27.24 -5.24 3.25
CA VAL A 232 26.36 -6.38 3.56
C VAL A 232 24.95 -5.85 3.78
N TRP A 233 23.97 -6.49 3.15
CA TRP A 233 22.57 -6.10 3.29
C TRP A 233 21.92 -6.85 4.45
N VAL A 234 21.50 -6.09 5.46
CA VAL A 234 20.55 -6.50 6.49
C VAL A 234 19.42 -5.48 6.46
N PRO A 235 18.20 -5.84 6.02
CA PRO A 235 17.19 -4.84 5.75
C PRO A 235 16.84 -4.05 7.02
N LYS A 236 16.61 -2.74 6.85
CA LYS A 236 16.29 -1.74 7.88
C LYS A 236 17.47 -1.22 8.70
N ILE A 237 18.52 -2.02 8.89
CA ILE A 237 19.57 -1.75 9.87
C ILE A 237 20.43 -0.53 9.53
N HIS A 238 20.83 -0.37 8.28
CA HIS A 238 21.77 0.69 7.87
C HIS A 238 21.08 1.96 7.32
N GLU A 239 19.75 1.93 7.20
CA GLU A 239 19.02 2.91 6.38
C GLU A 239 19.01 4.33 6.98
N LEU A 240 19.12 4.43 8.30
CA LEU A 240 19.24 5.73 8.99
C LEU A 240 20.58 6.41 8.67
N ALA A 241 21.70 5.70 8.88
CA ALA A 241 23.03 6.26 8.71
C ALA A 241 23.36 6.51 7.22
N ASP A 242 23.03 5.55 6.36
CA ASP A 242 23.29 5.66 4.92
C ASP A 242 22.37 6.73 4.26
N GLY A 243 21.15 6.89 4.78
CA GLY A 243 20.24 7.97 4.39
C GLY A 243 20.82 9.34 4.73
N ASP A 244 21.29 9.53 5.98
CA ASP A 244 21.94 10.77 6.43
C ASP A 244 23.18 11.13 5.60
N ASP A 245 24.07 10.15 5.36
CA ASP A 245 25.29 10.36 4.59
C ASP A 245 25.00 10.73 3.13
N THR A 246 23.99 10.08 2.53
CA THR A 246 23.55 10.38 1.16
C THR A 246 22.96 11.79 1.06
N LEU A 247 22.13 12.21 2.02
CA LEU A 247 21.57 13.57 2.07
C LEU A 247 22.69 14.64 2.16
N ASN A 248 23.69 14.40 3.01
CA ASN A 248 24.85 15.28 3.14
C ASN A 248 25.70 15.32 1.86
N TRP A 249 25.89 14.17 1.20
CA TRP A 249 26.61 14.11 -0.07
C TRP A 249 25.90 14.90 -1.17
N ILE A 250 24.58 14.74 -1.30
CA ILE A 250 23.76 15.50 -2.27
C ILE A 250 23.91 17.00 -2.03
N ALA A 251 23.74 17.44 -0.79
CA ALA A 251 23.79 18.87 -0.45
C ALA A 251 25.16 19.51 -0.69
N ALA A 252 26.24 18.71 -0.73
CA ALA A 252 27.59 19.18 -1.01
C ALA A 252 27.88 19.33 -2.52
N GLN A 253 27.01 18.83 -3.41
CA GLN A 253 27.25 18.88 -4.85
C GLN A 253 27.11 20.30 -5.41
N ALA A 254 27.88 20.62 -6.46
CA ALA A 254 27.89 21.96 -7.05
C ALA A 254 26.55 22.37 -7.67
N TRP A 255 25.77 21.39 -8.13
CA TRP A 255 24.44 21.57 -8.74
C TRP A 255 23.31 21.64 -7.70
N SER A 256 23.57 21.31 -6.43
CA SER A 256 22.54 21.24 -5.40
C SER A 256 22.35 22.58 -4.69
N ASP A 257 21.10 22.96 -4.44
CA ASP A 257 20.74 24.06 -3.54
C ASP A 257 20.74 23.65 -2.05
N GLY A 258 20.96 22.36 -1.78
CA GLY A 258 20.98 21.76 -0.45
C GLY A 258 19.62 21.25 0.06
N GLY A 259 18.54 21.42 -0.69
CA GLY A 259 17.22 20.86 -0.41
C GLY A 259 17.00 19.51 -1.09
N VAL A 260 16.57 18.51 -0.33
CA VAL A 260 16.30 17.16 -0.82
C VAL A 260 14.90 16.72 -0.42
N GLY A 261 14.13 16.24 -1.40
CA GLY A 261 12.88 15.53 -1.20
C GLY A 261 13.12 14.04 -1.40
N MET A 262 12.40 13.18 -0.69
CA MET A 262 12.44 11.73 -0.93
C MET A 262 11.08 11.18 -1.36
N ILE A 263 11.10 10.16 -2.22
CA ILE A 263 9.91 9.47 -2.69
C ILE A 263 10.17 7.98 -2.89
N GLY A 264 9.17 7.14 -2.60
CA GLY A 264 9.27 5.69 -2.69
C GLY A 264 8.14 4.98 -1.93
N GLY A 265 7.91 3.71 -2.28
CA GLY A 265 6.87 2.89 -1.66
C GLY A 265 7.41 1.60 -1.03
N SER A 266 6.66 1.00 -0.11
CA SER A 266 7.06 -0.23 0.61
C SER A 266 8.37 0.01 1.36
N TYR A 267 9.42 -0.75 1.08
CA TYR A 267 10.76 -0.49 1.61
C TYR A 267 11.27 0.90 1.23
N GLY A 268 10.93 1.38 0.03
CA GLY A 268 11.19 2.75 -0.41
C GLY A 268 10.43 3.81 0.39
N GLY A 269 9.36 3.45 1.11
CA GLY A 269 8.72 4.27 2.14
C GLY A 269 9.54 4.25 3.44
N PHE A 270 9.90 3.05 3.92
CA PHE A 270 10.67 2.87 5.15
C PHE A 270 11.98 3.68 5.17
N VAL A 271 12.75 3.64 4.07
CA VAL A 271 14.04 4.36 3.99
C VAL A 271 13.90 5.88 4.10
N GLN A 272 12.72 6.44 3.79
CA GLN A 272 12.44 7.87 3.97
C GLN A 272 12.29 8.21 5.44
N TRP A 273 11.55 7.38 6.19
CA TRP A 273 11.37 7.53 7.63
C TRP A 273 12.66 7.30 8.40
N ALA A 274 13.46 6.31 8.00
CA ALA A 274 14.79 6.08 8.55
C ALA A 274 15.72 7.29 8.30
N ALA A 275 15.72 7.86 7.09
CA ALA A 275 16.48 9.06 6.80
C ALA A 275 15.96 10.29 7.58
N ALA A 276 14.64 10.44 7.72
CA ALA A 276 14.05 11.52 8.51
C ALA A 276 14.41 11.44 10.00
N ALA A 277 14.51 10.22 10.55
CA ALA A 277 14.90 9.97 11.93
C ALA A 277 16.32 10.43 12.26
N SER A 278 17.19 10.63 11.26
CA SER A 278 18.51 11.24 11.46
C SER A 278 18.46 12.71 11.88
N GLY A 279 17.33 13.40 11.68
CA GLY A 279 17.21 14.85 11.89
C GLY A 279 17.98 15.68 10.87
N ASN A 280 18.36 15.09 9.72
CA ASN A 280 19.14 15.79 8.70
C ASN A 280 18.35 16.97 8.09
N LYS A 281 18.88 18.18 8.30
CA LYS A 281 18.29 19.44 7.83
C LYS A 281 18.12 19.56 6.31
N HIS A 282 18.81 18.73 5.52
CA HIS A 282 18.73 18.74 4.06
C HIS A 282 17.46 18.04 3.55
N LEU A 283 16.84 17.18 4.34
CA LEU A 283 15.55 16.59 4.01
C LEU A 283 14.42 17.60 4.23
N LYS A 284 13.74 17.99 3.16
CA LYS A 284 12.73 19.06 3.14
C LYS A 284 11.30 18.59 2.92
N ALA A 285 11.11 17.41 2.33
CA ALA A 285 9.80 16.81 2.16
C ALA A 285 9.94 15.31 1.87
N ILE A 286 8.94 14.52 2.27
CA ILE A 286 8.81 13.11 1.91
C ILE A 286 7.45 12.81 1.29
N VAL A 287 7.44 11.87 0.35
CA VAL A 287 6.25 11.29 -0.27
C VAL A 287 6.35 9.77 -0.13
N SER A 288 5.63 9.23 0.83
CA SER A 288 5.75 7.86 1.30
C SER A 288 4.52 7.04 0.92
N TYR A 289 4.69 6.02 0.07
CA TYR A 289 3.63 5.07 -0.27
C TYR A 289 3.72 3.83 0.59
N VAL A 290 2.58 3.27 0.97
CA VAL A 290 2.43 1.88 1.43
C VAL A 290 3.61 1.44 2.31
N THR A 291 3.95 2.28 3.30
CA THR A 291 5.28 2.20 3.92
C THR A 291 5.34 1.05 4.88
N VAL A 292 6.41 0.26 4.79
CA VAL A 292 6.70 -0.77 5.80
C VAL A 292 6.92 -0.08 7.15
N GLY A 293 6.31 -0.61 8.19
CA GLY A 293 6.39 -0.11 9.57
C GLY A 293 7.65 -0.48 10.34
N SER A 294 7.55 -0.43 11.66
CA SER A 294 8.55 -0.91 12.62
C SER A 294 8.75 -2.42 12.53
N ALA A 295 9.85 -2.93 13.10
CA ALA A 295 10.20 -4.35 12.98
C ALA A 295 9.21 -5.30 13.68
N PHE A 296 8.51 -4.83 14.72
CA PHE A 296 7.56 -5.63 15.52
C PHE A 296 6.09 -5.22 15.34
N GLY A 297 5.81 -4.05 14.75
CA GLY A 297 4.47 -3.73 14.28
C GLY A 297 4.16 -4.41 12.95
N ASP A 298 5.15 -4.43 12.06
CA ASP A 298 5.02 -4.86 10.67
C ASP A 298 6.12 -5.89 10.32
N ILE A 299 6.63 -5.92 9.10
CA ILE A 299 7.74 -6.81 8.71
C ILE A 299 9.04 -6.41 9.44
N PRO A 300 9.88 -7.34 9.92
CA PRO A 300 9.81 -8.78 9.73
C PRO A 300 9.04 -9.56 10.80
N ARG A 301 8.50 -8.90 11.83
CA ARG A 301 7.74 -9.56 12.90
C ARG A 301 6.39 -8.89 13.12
N THR A 302 5.41 -9.17 12.26
CA THR A 302 4.06 -8.58 12.36
C THR A 302 3.43 -8.89 13.72
N ASN A 303 3.25 -7.88 14.56
CA ASN A 303 2.82 -8.01 15.96
C ASN A 303 3.64 -9.04 16.79
N GLY A 304 4.95 -9.15 16.49
CA GLY A 304 5.87 -10.12 17.09
C GLY A 304 5.80 -11.54 16.51
N MET A 305 4.89 -11.83 15.57
CA MET A 305 4.82 -13.10 14.85
C MET A 305 5.74 -13.11 13.64
N ILE A 306 6.22 -14.29 13.21
CA ILE A 306 6.92 -14.42 11.92
C ILE A 306 5.85 -14.56 10.83
N PRO A 307 5.71 -13.58 9.92
CA PRO A 307 4.80 -13.69 8.78
C PRO A 307 5.30 -14.77 7.83
N SER A 308 4.46 -15.75 7.48
CA SER A 308 4.80 -16.68 6.40
C SER A 308 4.75 -15.99 5.04
N GLY A 309 3.89 -14.98 4.90
CA GLY A 309 3.79 -14.08 3.75
C GLY A 309 5.13 -13.50 3.31
N VAL A 310 6.01 -13.15 4.25
CA VAL A 310 7.31 -12.51 3.93
C VAL A 310 8.29 -13.44 3.20
N LEU A 311 8.04 -14.75 3.16
CA LEU A 311 8.94 -15.69 2.47
C LEU A 311 9.03 -15.39 0.97
N THR A 312 7.96 -14.91 0.34
CA THR A 312 7.95 -14.54 -1.08
C THR A 312 8.96 -13.41 -1.33
N TRP A 313 8.89 -12.35 -0.54
CA TRP A 313 9.83 -11.24 -0.59
C TRP A 313 11.24 -11.68 -0.19
N THR A 314 11.37 -12.51 0.84
CA THR A 314 12.67 -13.04 1.31
C THR A 314 13.38 -13.83 0.22
N PHE A 315 12.66 -14.67 -0.53
CA PHE A 315 13.23 -15.46 -1.63
C PHE A 315 13.57 -14.57 -2.82
N MET A 316 12.69 -13.61 -3.16
CA MET A 316 12.97 -12.61 -4.20
C MET A 316 14.26 -11.83 -3.90
N MET A 317 14.53 -11.56 -2.63
CA MET A 317 15.66 -10.75 -2.17
C MET A 317 16.87 -11.57 -1.72
N ALA A 318 16.88 -12.89 -1.97
CA ALA A 318 17.91 -13.82 -1.49
C ALA A 318 19.30 -13.61 -2.12
N GLU A 319 19.39 -12.91 -3.24
CA GLU A 319 20.63 -12.53 -3.93
C GLU A 319 20.83 -11.02 -3.86
N GLN A 320 22.02 -10.53 -4.22
CA GLN A 320 22.35 -9.09 -4.27
C GLN A 320 21.47 -8.31 -5.27
N ASP A 321 21.14 -8.93 -6.40
CA ASP A 321 20.08 -8.48 -7.30
C ASP A 321 18.77 -9.18 -6.95
N GLN A 322 17.65 -8.50 -7.13
CA GLN A 322 16.35 -9.15 -6.94
C GLN A 322 16.12 -10.24 -7.99
N ASN A 323 15.49 -11.34 -7.58
CA ASN A 323 15.12 -12.44 -8.46
C ASN A 323 13.63 -12.80 -8.26
N PRO A 324 12.71 -12.15 -8.99
CA PRO A 324 11.27 -12.42 -8.89
C PRO A 324 10.90 -13.90 -9.12
N ASP A 325 11.65 -14.62 -9.95
CA ASP A 325 11.39 -16.04 -10.25
C ASP A 325 11.54 -16.93 -9.00
N ALA A 326 12.37 -16.52 -8.02
CA ALA A 326 12.53 -17.25 -6.77
C ALA A 326 11.26 -17.25 -5.90
N ALA A 327 10.40 -16.24 -6.06
CA ALA A 327 9.12 -16.11 -5.36
C ALA A 327 7.95 -16.73 -6.14
N ASN A 328 8.09 -16.89 -7.46
CA ASN A 328 7.07 -17.48 -8.32
C ASN A 328 7.04 -19.02 -8.19
N ARG A 329 6.41 -19.50 -7.11
CA ARG A 329 6.38 -20.92 -6.73
C ARG A 329 4.96 -21.45 -6.63
N THR A 330 4.76 -22.71 -7.01
CA THR A 330 3.45 -23.39 -6.87
C THR A 330 3.37 -24.28 -5.63
N ASP A 331 4.46 -24.44 -4.89
CA ASP A 331 4.58 -25.35 -3.74
C ASP A 331 4.53 -24.62 -2.38
N TRP A 332 4.01 -23.38 -2.33
CA TRP A 332 3.97 -22.56 -1.11
C TRP A 332 3.29 -23.27 0.07
N GLU A 333 2.23 -24.04 -0.19
CA GLU A 333 1.53 -24.86 0.80
C GLU A 333 2.43 -25.89 1.51
N GLU A 334 3.42 -26.44 0.81
CA GLU A 334 4.41 -27.35 1.41
C GLU A 334 5.55 -26.58 2.08
N VAL A 335 5.97 -25.46 1.49
CA VAL A 335 7.03 -24.60 2.03
C VAL A 335 6.67 -24.07 3.43
N ILE A 336 5.46 -23.57 3.64
CA ILE A 336 5.06 -22.97 4.93
C ILE A 336 4.88 -24.00 6.07
N LYS A 337 4.84 -25.30 5.74
CA LYS A 337 4.81 -26.41 6.71
C LYS A 337 6.19 -26.80 7.22
N LEU A 338 7.26 -26.41 6.52
CA LEU A 338 8.63 -26.78 6.88
C LEU A 338 9.06 -26.23 8.24
N ARG A 339 9.83 -27.02 8.98
CA ARG A 339 10.39 -26.66 10.29
C ARG A 339 11.83 -27.20 10.44
N PRO A 340 12.70 -26.53 11.21
CA PRO A 340 12.45 -25.25 11.88
C PRO A 340 12.36 -24.07 10.89
N ILE A 341 11.60 -23.03 11.23
CA ILE A 341 11.31 -21.89 10.32
C ILE A 341 12.60 -21.22 9.82
N LYS A 342 13.60 -21.09 10.71
CA LYS A 342 14.89 -20.47 10.36
C LYS A 342 15.62 -21.17 9.22
N ASP A 343 15.41 -22.48 9.02
CA ASP A 343 16.12 -23.27 8.02
C ASP A 343 15.40 -23.31 6.66
N ILE A 344 14.21 -22.71 6.55
CA ILE A 344 13.38 -22.77 5.32
C ILE A 344 14.15 -22.31 4.07
N PRO A 345 14.84 -21.15 4.05
CA PRO A 345 15.58 -20.75 2.86
C PRO A 345 16.64 -21.78 2.43
N LYS A 346 17.31 -22.42 3.39
CA LYS A 346 18.30 -23.46 3.11
C LYS A 346 17.67 -24.73 2.55
N MET A 347 16.53 -25.15 3.09
CA MET A 347 15.79 -26.33 2.63
C MET A 347 15.22 -26.13 1.22
N VAL A 348 14.75 -24.92 0.91
CA VAL A 348 14.00 -24.62 -0.32
C VAL A 348 14.89 -24.10 -1.45
N LEU A 349 15.84 -23.21 -1.15
CA LEU A 349 16.75 -22.61 -2.13
C LEU A 349 18.13 -23.30 -2.15
N GLY A 350 18.39 -24.24 -1.24
CA GLY A 350 19.69 -24.93 -1.13
C GLY A 350 20.81 -24.07 -0.53
N LYS A 351 20.49 -22.89 0.02
CA LYS A 351 21.46 -21.95 0.57
C LYS A 351 20.91 -21.14 1.74
N ASP A 352 21.80 -20.74 2.65
CA ASP A 352 21.49 -19.81 3.73
C ASP A 352 21.30 -18.38 3.18
N ILE A 353 20.38 -17.61 3.78
CA ILE A 353 20.18 -16.18 3.50
C ILE A 353 20.65 -15.41 4.74
N HIS A 354 21.68 -14.57 4.58
CA HIS A 354 22.32 -13.89 5.71
C HIS A 354 21.32 -13.06 6.53
N PHE A 355 20.56 -12.16 5.90
CA PHE A 355 19.64 -11.30 6.64
C PHE A 355 18.49 -12.06 7.32
N TRP A 356 18.05 -13.18 6.73
CA TRP A 356 17.04 -14.04 7.35
C TRP A 356 17.59 -14.67 8.63
N ASN A 357 18.83 -15.14 8.59
CA ASN A 357 19.49 -15.71 9.77
C ASN A 357 19.65 -14.68 10.89
N GLU A 358 20.01 -13.44 10.56
CA GLU A 358 20.04 -12.32 11.52
C GLU A 358 18.64 -12.07 12.12
N TRP A 359 17.60 -11.94 11.29
CA TRP A 359 16.23 -11.74 11.78
C TRP A 359 15.74 -12.87 12.69
N MET A 360 16.14 -14.11 12.41
CA MET A 360 15.78 -15.29 13.21
C MET A 360 16.61 -15.41 14.50
N SER A 361 17.80 -14.81 14.59
CA SER A 361 18.59 -14.80 15.84
C SER A 361 18.11 -13.76 16.85
N HIS A 362 17.22 -12.85 16.45
CA HIS A 362 16.65 -11.81 17.30
C HIS A 362 15.12 -12.01 17.47
N PRO A 363 14.69 -12.97 18.32
CA PRO A 363 13.27 -13.32 18.50
C PRO A 363 12.43 -12.22 19.14
N ASP A 364 13.04 -11.44 20.03
CA ASP A 364 12.41 -10.39 20.83
C ASP A 364 12.93 -9.01 20.42
N TYR A 365 12.27 -7.95 20.87
CA TYR A 365 12.70 -6.58 20.58
C TYR A 365 13.91 -6.23 21.45
N ASP A 366 15.10 -6.25 20.85
CA ASP A 366 16.39 -5.92 21.48
C ASP A 366 17.10 -4.77 20.73
N ASP A 367 18.36 -4.52 21.09
CA ASP A 367 19.15 -3.43 20.54
C ASP A 367 19.34 -3.53 19.01
N PHE A 368 19.30 -4.75 18.45
CA PHE A 368 19.42 -4.96 17.00
C PHE A 368 18.22 -4.36 16.25
N TRP A 369 17.02 -4.47 16.81
CA TRP A 369 15.82 -3.87 16.22
C TRP A 369 15.72 -2.37 16.54
N ALA A 370 15.99 -2.00 17.80
CA ALA A 370 15.84 -0.65 18.31
C ALA A 370 16.61 0.41 17.51
N GLN A 371 17.79 0.07 17.00
CA GLN A 371 18.62 1.00 16.21
C GLN A 371 17.98 1.44 14.88
N SER A 372 17.00 0.69 14.36
CA SER A 372 16.33 0.95 13.07
C SER A 372 14.88 1.42 13.21
N ASP A 373 14.38 1.51 14.45
CA ASP A 373 12.99 1.80 14.72
C ASP A 373 12.73 3.31 14.77
N TRP A 374 12.48 3.88 13.58
CA TRP A 374 12.18 5.29 13.39
C TRP A 374 10.94 5.76 14.18
N VAL A 375 10.03 4.85 14.57
CA VAL A 375 8.82 5.20 15.34
C VAL A 375 9.18 5.74 16.73
N ASN A 376 10.32 5.31 17.28
CA ASN A 376 10.85 5.77 18.56
C ASN A 376 11.73 7.04 18.44
N MET A 377 11.89 7.57 17.21
CA MET A 377 12.73 8.73 16.89
C MET A 377 11.90 9.93 16.39
N GLY A 378 10.65 10.03 16.84
CA GLY A 378 9.72 11.06 16.37
C GLY A 378 10.08 12.50 16.75
N GLU A 379 10.94 12.70 17.76
CA GLU A 379 11.46 14.02 18.12
C GLU A 379 12.34 14.61 17.00
N GLN A 380 13.15 13.77 16.34
CA GLN A 380 14.06 14.16 15.26
C GLN A 380 13.33 14.39 13.93
N ILE A 381 12.18 13.73 13.74
CA ILE A 381 11.41 13.77 12.49
C ILE A 381 10.56 15.05 12.44
N ASP A 382 11.05 16.06 11.72
CA ASP A 382 10.35 17.33 11.45
C ASP A 382 10.33 17.65 9.95
N VAL A 383 9.83 16.70 9.15
CA VAL A 383 9.75 16.81 7.69
C VAL A 383 8.30 16.85 7.21
N PRO A 384 7.92 17.78 6.31
CA PRO A 384 6.66 17.73 5.59
C PRO A 384 6.43 16.36 4.93
N SER A 385 5.34 15.69 5.33
CA SER A 385 5.08 14.30 4.94
C SER A 385 3.75 14.14 4.20
N LEU A 386 3.79 13.58 2.99
CA LEU A 386 2.62 13.09 2.26
C LEU A 386 2.60 11.55 2.30
N LEU A 387 1.57 10.99 2.92
CA LEU A 387 1.33 9.55 3.05
C LEU A 387 0.29 9.09 2.04
N ILE A 388 0.54 7.98 1.33
CA ILE A 388 -0.41 7.39 0.38
C ILE A 388 -0.48 5.88 0.62
N SER A 389 -1.64 5.34 0.96
CA SER A 389 -1.83 3.91 1.24
C SER A 389 -3.27 3.50 0.94
N GLY A 390 -3.63 2.25 1.25
CA GLY A 390 -4.99 1.76 1.09
C GLY A 390 -5.45 0.84 2.20
N TRP A 391 -6.74 0.52 2.21
CA TRP A 391 -7.36 -0.38 3.20
C TRP A 391 -6.82 -1.81 3.12
N TYR A 392 -6.41 -2.24 1.92
CA TYR A 392 -5.93 -3.59 1.63
C TYR A 392 -4.42 -3.60 1.31
N ASP A 393 -3.70 -2.59 1.79
CA ASP A 393 -2.24 -2.58 1.81
C ASP A 393 -1.75 -3.48 2.97
N ASP A 394 -0.89 -4.45 2.65
CA ASP A 394 -0.31 -5.39 3.62
C ASP A 394 0.71 -4.73 4.55
N ASP A 395 1.33 -3.63 4.13
CA ASP A 395 2.22 -2.77 4.95
C ASP A 395 1.44 -1.60 5.60
N SER A 396 0.10 -1.67 5.65
CA SER A 396 -0.74 -0.54 6.11
C SER A 396 -0.43 -0.10 7.55
N VAL A 397 0.17 -0.96 8.37
CA VAL A 397 0.63 -0.68 9.74
C VAL A 397 1.65 0.45 9.74
N GLY A 398 2.64 0.45 8.85
CA GLY A 398 3.66 1.50 8.83
C GLY A 398 3.09 2.87 8.50
N THR A 399 2.05 2.94 7.65
CA THR A 399 1.33 4.21 7.40
C THR A 399 0.63 4.70 8.67
N SER A 400 0.01 3.80 9.44
CA SER A 400 -0.63 4.15 10.71
C SER A 400 0.38 4.57 11.80
N GLU A 401 1.54 3.93 11.87
CA GLU A 401 2.64 4.33 12.76
C GLU A 401 3.19 5.71 12.40
N ALA A 402 3.39 5.97 11.10
CA ALA A 402 3.86 7.26 10.60
C ALA A 402 2.88 8.38 10.95
N TRP A 403 1.58 8.18 10.68
CA TRP A 403 0.55 9.15 11.04
C TRP A 403 0.50 9.40 12.55
N SER A 404 0.45 8.33 13.34
CA SER A 404 0.43 8.41 14.81
C SER A 404 1.64 9.14 15.38
N LEU A 405 2.83 8.95 14.78
CA LEU A 405 4.04 9.68 15.15
C LEU A 405 3.89 11.17 14.85
N LEU A 406 3.47 11.53 13.64
CA LEU A 406 3.27 12.93 13.24
C LEU A 406 2.25 13.62 14.14
N GLU A 407 1.18 12.92 14.54
CA GLU A 407 0.16 13.41 15.48
C GLU A 407 0.70 13.64 16.87
N ARG A 408 1.35 12.63 17.48
CA ARG A 408 1.94 12.73 18.83
C ARG A 408 2.92 13.89 18.94
N HIS A 409 3.69 14.15 17.88
CA HIS A 409 4.65 15.26 17.82
C HIS A 409 4.10 16.55 17.20
N GLN A 410 2.78 16.64 16.95
CA GLN A 410 2.09 17.84 16.47
C GLN A 410 2.68 18.45 15.19
N ARG A 411 3.17 17.59 14.27
CA ARG A 411 3.74 18.02 12.99
C ARG A 411 2.64 18.58 12.10
N LYS A 412 2.77 19.85 11.71
CA LYS A 412 1.73 20.61 10.99
C LYS A 412 1.59 20.22 9.52
N HIS A 413 2.72 20.03 8.84
CA HIS A 413 2.75 19.77 7.40
C HIS A 413 2.67 18.27 7.13
N ARG A 414 1.46 17.72 7.32
CA ARG A 414 1.17 16.32 7.08
C ARG A 414 -0.09 16.19 6.24
N ARG A 415 -0.07 15.29 5.26
CA ARG A 415 -1.26 14.88 4.52
C ARG A 415 -1.27 13.38 4.31
N MET A 416 -2.46 12.78 4.25
CA MET A 416 -2.66 11.35 4.05
C MET A 416 -3.80 11.09 3.06
N ILE A 417 -3.56 10.22 2.09
CA ILE A 417 -4.56 9.79 1.10
C ILE A 417 -4.73 8.26 1.20
N LEU A 418 -5.95 7.81 1.51
CA LEU A 418 -6.28 6.39 1.75
C LEU A 418 -7.37 5.92 0.79
N GLY A 419 -7.00 5.06 -0.17
CA GLY A 419 -7.95 4.47 -1.12
C GLY A 419 -8.34 3.03 -0.79
N PRO A 420 -9.28 2.43 -1.54
CA PRO A 420 -9.64 1.02 -1.40
C PRO A 420 -8.63 0.12 -2.15
N TRP A 421 -7.34 0.42 -1.99
CA TRP A 421 -6.28 -0.17 -2.78
C TRP A 421 -5.54 -1.26 -2.04
N HIS A 422 -4.99 -2.19 -2.82
CA HIS A 422 -3.95 -3.10 -2.38
C HIS A 422 -2.57 -2.42 -2.41
N HIS A 423 -1.52 -3.19 -2.11
CA HIS A 423 -0.14 -2.72 -2.00
C HIS A 423 0.38 -1.92 -3.22
N ARG A 424 -0.14 -2.12 -4.43
CA ARG A 424 0.30 -1.34 -5.60
C ARG A 424 -0.23 0.10 -5.64
N ALA A 425 -1.21 0.45 -4.82
CA ALA A 425 -1.85 1.76 -4.67
C ALA A 425 -2.37 2.36 -5.99
N ASN A 426 -3.66 2.71 -6.04
CA ASN A 426 -4.27 3.44 -7.16
C ASN A 426 -4.21 2.74 -8.54
N THR A 427 -3.96 1.43 -8.57
CA THR A 427 -3.84 0.63 -9.80
C THR A 427 -5.02 -0.30 -10.05
N ALA A 428 -5.98 -0.39 -9.13
CA ALA A 428 -7.13 -1.27 -9.27
C ALA A 428 -8.37 -0.65 -8.64
N ARG A 429 -9.54 -1.02 -9.17
CA ARG A 429 -10.88 -0.69 -8.64
C ARG A 429 -11.70 -1.95 -8.36
N GLU A 430 -11.01 -3.08 -8.29
CA GLU A 430 -11.55 -4.40 -8.00
C GLU A 430 -10.43 -5.25 -7.43
N ILE A 431 -10.71 -5.97 -6.33
CA ILE A 431 -9.76 -6.89 -5.72
C ILE A 431 -10.53 -8.20 -5.47
N HIS A 432 -10.07 -9.29 -6.09
CA HIS A 432 -10.65 -10.63 -5.93
C HIS A 432 -12.17 -10.65 -6.17
N ASN A 433 -12.61 -10.03 -7.26
CA ASN A 433 -14.02 -9.87 -7.65
C ASN A 433 -14.87 -9.01 -6.71
N ILE A 434 -14.27 -8.26 -5.78
CA ILE A 434 -14.97 -7.25 -4.99
C ILE A 434 -14.83 -5.89 -5.69
N PRO A 435 -15.89 -5.38 -6.33
CA PRO A 435 -15.84 -4.12 -7.07
C PRO A 435 -15.93 -2.92 -6.14
N PHE A 436 -15.06 -1.94 -6.36
CA PHE A 436 -15.20 -0.58 -5.83
C PHE A 436 -15.74 0.36 -6.91
N GLY A 437 -16.13 1.58 -6.53
CA GLY A 437 -16.62 2.59 -7.46
C GLY A 437 -15.62 2.95 -8.55
N ASN A 438 -16.11 3.44 -9.67
CA ASN A 438 -15.27 3.82 -10.81
C ASN A 438 -14.27 4.93 -10.48
N ASN A 439 -14.59 5.76 -9.49
CA ASN A 439 -13.75 6.80 -8.89
C ASN A 439 -12.70 6.28 -7.88
N ALA A 440 -12.61 4.96 -7.64
CA ALA A 440 -11.60 4.39 -6.75
C ALA A 440 -10.17 4.66 -7.27
N ILE A 441 -10.01 4.78 -8.59
CA ILE A 441 -8.76 5.23 -9.21
C ILE A 441 -8.82 6.74 -9.44
N ARG A 442 -7.76 7.44 -9.03
CA ARG A 442 -7.58 8.88 -9.13
C ARG A 442 -6.52 9.23 -10.17
N TYR A 443 -6.78 10.28 -10.95
CA TYR A 443 -5.86 10.78 -12.00
C TYR A 443 -4.96 11.93 -11.54
N ASP A 444 -5.07 12.33 -10.27
CA ASP A 444 -4.38 13.50 -9.71
C ASP A 444 -3.29 13.14 -8.69
N LEU A 445 -3.05 11.84 -8.39
CA LEU A 445 -2.12 11.48 -7.33
C LEU A 445 -0.68 11.92 -7.65
N ASP A 446 -0.20 11.68 -8.86
CA ASP A 446 1.15 12.10 -9.29
C ASP A 446 1.30 13.61 -9.44
N LEU A 447 0.19 14.30 -9.73
CA LEU A 447 0.13 15.75 -9.65
C LEU A 447 0.31 16.24 -8.21
N ILE A 448 -0.42 15.68 -7.23
CA ILE A 448 -0.32 16.06 -5.81
C ILE A 448 1.12 15.87 -5.31
N GLN A 449 1.81 14.82 -5.75
CA GLN A 449 3.22 14.59 -5.40
C GLN A 449 4.13 15.70 -5.93
N GLN A 450 3.93 16.10 -7.19
CA GLN A 450 4.66 17.22 -7.79
C GLN A 450 4.40 18.52 -7.03
N GLN A 451 3.13 18.80 -6.71
CA GLN A 451 2.74 19.98 -5.94
C GLN A 451 3.38 19.98 -4.55
N TRP A 452 3.43 18.82 -3.88
CA TRP A 452 4.06 18.68 -2.57
C TRP A 452 5.54 19.08 -2.61
N PHE A 453 6.29 18.56 -3.57
CA PHE A 453 7.69 18.94 -3.71
C PHE A 453 7.87 20.40 -4.15
N ASP A 454 7.07 20.89 -5.10
CA ASP A 454 7.13 22.30 -5.52
C ASP A 454 6.85 23.25 -4.35
N ARG A 455 5.92 22.88 -3.46
CA ARG A 455 5.63 23.65 -2.26
C ARG A 455 6.81 23.72 -1.30
N PHE A 456 7.37 22.57 -0.93
CA PHE A 456 8.35 22.48 0.17
C PHE A 456 9.82 22.62 -0.26
N LEU A 457 10.14 22.38 -1.53
CA LEU A 457 11.49 22.56 -2.06
C LEU A 457 11.67 23.85 -2.87
N LYS A 458 10.61 24.33 -3.54
CA LYS A 458 10.69 25.54 -4.38
C LYS A 458 9.87 26.72 -3.85
N GLY A 459 9.07 26.52 -2.81
CA GLY A 459 8.25 27.57 -2.22
C GLY A 459 7.04 27.97 -3.06
N CYS A 460 6.61 27.15 -4.03
CA CYS A 460 5.45 27.45 -4.87
C CYS A 460 4.16 27.51 -4.03
N GLU A 461 3.36 28.57 -4.17
CA GLU A 461 2.05 28.71 -3.52
C GLU A 461 0.95 28.05 -4.36
N ASN A 462 0.98 26.71 -4.41
CA ASN A 462 0.04 25.90 -5.22
C ASN A 462 -1.17 25.36 -4.42
N GLY A 463 -1.27 25.69 -3.13
CA GLY A 463 -2.40 25.34 -2.26
C GLY A 463 -2.43 23.89 -1.76
N VAL A 464 -1.44 23.05 -2.09
CA VAL A 464 -1.42 21.63 -1.67
C VAL A 464 -1.42 21.44 -0.15
N ASP A 465 -0.83 22.39 0.59
CA ASP A 465 -0.74 22.42 2.05
C ASP A 465 -1.92 23.15 2.73
N ALA A 466 -2.86 23.66 1.95
CA ALA A 466 -4.11 24.29 2.42
C ALA A 466 -5.34 23.37 2.30
N LYS A 467 -5.18 22.21 1.66
CA LYS A 467 -6.22 21.18 1.52
C LYS A 467 -6.36 20.39 2.84
N PRO A 468 -7.50 19.68 3.07
CA PRO A 468 -7.70 18.85 4.26
C PRO A 468 -6.54 17.89 4.50
N GLN A 469 -6.20 17.60 5.76
CA GLN A 469 -5.05 16.75 6.05
C GLN A 469 -5.26 15.31 5.60
N VAL A 470 -6.50 14.84 5.49
CA VAL A 470 -6.82 13.45 5.18
C VAL A 470 -7.89 13.40 4.09
N GLU A 471 -7.62 12.62 3.05
CA GLU A 471 -8.59 12.21 2.05
C GLU A 471 -8.71 10.68 2.09
N TYR A 472 -9.92 10.15 2.23
CA TYR A 472 -10.11 8.72 2.44
C TYR A 472 -11.34 8.19 1.69
N TYR A 473 -11.27 6.97 1.19
CA TYR A 473 -12.35 6.34 0.45
C TYR A 473 -13.29 5.57 1.37
N MET A 474 -14.58 5.93 1.37
CA MET A 474 -15.61 5.23 2.13
C MET A 474 -16.13 4.03 1.33
N VAL A 475 -15.73 2.82 1.73
CA VAL A 475 -16.26 1.56 1.18
C VAL A 475 -17.76 1.45 1.50
N GLY A 476 -18.54 0.81 0.63
CA GLY A 476 -19.99 0.72 0.75
C GLY A 476 -20.74 1.96 0.22
N GLU A 477 -20.18 3.16 0.35
CA GLU A 477 -20.67 4.36 -0.35
C GLU A 477 -20.00 4.56 -1.72
N ASN A 478 -18.78 4.07 -1.89
CA ASN A 478 -17.95 4.29 -3.07
C ASN A 478 -17.63 5.78 -3.33
N GLU A 479 -17.37 6.52 -2.26
CA GLU A 479 -17.09 7.96 -2.31
C GLU A 479 -15.80 8.35 -1.59
N TRP A 480 -15.09 9.33 -2.13
CA TRP A 480 -13.99 10.00 -1.44
C TRP A 480 -14.55 11.02 -0.44
N LYS A 481 -14.06 10.95 0.80
CA LYS A 481 -14.34 11.90 1.88
C LYS A 481 -13.05 12.63 2.27
N SER A 482 -13.19 13.70 3.04
CA SER A 482 -12.06 14.48 3.53
C SER A 482 -12.24 14.88 4.98
N SER A 483 -11.15 14.96 5.73
CA SER A 483 -11.12 15.39 7.13
C SER A 483 -9.79 16.09 7.47
N ASP A 484 -9.79 16.87 8.54
CA ASP A 484 -8.58 17.54 9.06
C ASP A 484 -7.81 16.67 10.07
N SER A 485 -8.35 15.50 10.44
CA SER A 485 -7.71 14.52 11.31
C SER A 485 -7.96 13.10 10.82
N TRP A 486 -7.12 12.17 11.26
CA TRP A 486 -7.41 10.74 11.14
C TRP A 486 -7.24 10.07 12.51
N PRO A 487 -8.27 9.37 13.02
CA PRO A 487 -9.64 9.28 12.48
C PRO A 487 -10.34 10.65 12.35
N PRO A 488 -11.44 10.74 11.58
CA PRO A 488 -12.27 11.95 11.58
C PRO A 488 -12.66 12.37 13.00
N ALA A 489 -12.69 13.68 13.28
CA ALA A 489 -12.84 14.19 14.64
C ALA A 489 -14.19 13.82 15.28
N GLU A 490 -15.21 13.54 14.46
CA GLU A 490 -16.52 13.06 14.88
C GLU A 490 -16.57 11.57 15.24
N THR A 491 -15.50 10.80 15.00
CA THR A 491 -15.44 9.37 15.29
C THR A 491 -15.67 9.09 16.78
N VAL A 492 -16.59 8.17 17.08
CA VAL A 492 -16.88 7.65 18.41
C VAL A 492 -16.50 6.18 18.46
N TYR A 493 -15.54 5.84 19.33
CA TYR A 493 -15.18 4.45 19.57
C TYR A 493 -16.25 3.77 20.43
N THR A 494 -17.03 2.89 19.78
CA THR A 494 -18.18 2.23 20.40
C THR A 494 -17.88 0.74 20.61
N PRO A 495 -17.99 0.23 21.85
CA PRO A 495 -17.83 -1.20 22.11
C PRO A 495 -19.04 -1.99 21.60
N PHE A 496 -18.74 -3.11 20.96
CA PHE A 496 -19.67 -4.17 20.59
C PHE A 496 -19.23 -5.44 21.31
N TYR A 497 -19.97 -5.81 22.33
CA TYR A 497 -19.68 -6.93 23.22
C TYR A 497 -20.05 -8.26 22.57
N LEU A 498 -19.22 -9.26 22.85
CA LEU A 498 -19.45 -10.64 22.47
C LEU A 498 -20.45 -11.27 23.44
N HIS A 499 -21.39 -12.06 22.93
CA HIS A 499 -22.35 -12.79 23.74
C HIS A 499 -22.52 -14.22 23.24
N SER A 500 -22.71 -15.16 24.16
CA SER A 500 -23.09 -16.54 23.84
C SER A 500 -23.51 -17.32 25.10
N PRO A 501 -24.44 -18.28 25.01
CA PRO A 501 -24.64 -19.28 26.05
C PRO A 501 -23.60 -20.43 26.04
N GLY A 502 -22.51 -20.30 25.26
CA GLY A 502 -21.33 -21.17 25.22
C GLY A 502 -21.21 -22.07 23.99
N ALA A 503 -21.80 -21.68 22.85
CA ALA A 503 -21.69 -22.40 21.58
C ALA A 503 -21.54 -21.47 20.36
N ALA A 504 -20.69 -20.43 20.47
CA ALA A 504 -20.37 -19.51 19.37
C ALA A 504 -19.47 -20.13 18.28
N ASN A 505 -19.07 -21.40 18.39
CA ASN A 505 -18.30 -22.08 17.35
C ASN A 505 -19.10 -22.11 16.04
N THR A 506 -18.44 -21.75 14.94
CA THR A 506 -18.99 -21.67 13.58
C THR A 506 -20.03 -20.55 13.37
N ALA A 507 -20.27 -20.16 12.11
CA ALA A 507 -21.30 -19.20 11.72
C ALA A 507 -22.74 -19.68 12.01
N ALA A 508 -22.93 -20.98 12.27
CA ALA A 508 -24.20 -21.56 12.70
C ALA A 508 -24.35 -21.63 14.24
N GLY A 509 -23.34 -21.18 14.98
CA GLY A 509 -23.36 -21.04 16.43
C GLY A 509 -24.31 -19.95 16.91
N ASP A 510 -24.31 -19.73 18.23
CA ASP A 510 -25.20 -18.79 18.91
C ASP A 510 -24.52 -17.48 19.34
N GLY A 511 -23.33 -17.22 18.80
CA GLY A 511 -22.58 -16.00 19.09
C GLY A 511 -23.28 -14.75 18.55
N MET A 512 -23.56 -13.81 19.44
CA MET A 512 -24.22 -12.54 19.15
C MET A 512 -23.27 -11.37 19.42
N LEU A 513 -23.39 -10.32 18.63
CA LEU A 513 -22.68 -9.06 18.83
C LEU A 513 -23.69 -7.96 19.18
N SER A 514 -23.46 -7.22 20.28
CA SER A 514 -24.42 -6.22 20.78
C SER A 514 -23.73 -5.02 21.45
N TYR A 515 -24.45 -3.91 21.62
CA TYR A 515 -23.99 -2.77 22.40
C TYR A 515 -24.11 -2.98 23.92
N GLU A 516 -24.95 -3.93 24.34
CA GLU A 516 -25.22 -4.20 25.75
C GLU A 516 -24.06 -4.97 26.39
N GLU A 517 -23.67 -4.63 27.61
CA GLU A 517 -22.66 -5.43 28.34
C GLU A 517 -23.20 -6.83 28.67
N PRO A 518 -22.35 -7.87 28.67
CA PRO A 518 -22.76 -9.23 28.96
C PRO A 518 -23.14 -9.44 30.43
N GLY A 519 -24.03 -10.42 30.64
CA GLY A 519 -24.42 -10.89 31.96
C GLY A 519 -23.49 -11.97 32.50
N ASP A 520 -24.05 -12.92 33.27
CA ASP A 520 -23.33 -14.12 33.73
C ASP A 520 -23.36 -15.20 32.63
N GLU A 521 -22.68 -14.92 31.52
CA GLU A 521 -22.64 -15.78 30.34
C GLU A 521 -21.56 -16.85 30.45
N LYS A 522 -21.71 -17.95 29.69
CA LYS A 522 -20.71 -19.02 29.68
C LYS A 522 -19.64 -18.71 28.65
N PRO A 523 -18.36 -18.99 28.93
CA PRO A 523 -17.31 -18.79 27.94
C PRO A 523 -17.41 -19.82 26.82
N ASP A 524 -17.00 -19.40 25.63
CA ASP A 524 -16.82 -20.26 24.46
C ASP A 524 -15.45 -20.93 24.45
N ARG A 525 -15.38 -22.12 23.85
CA ARG A 525 -14.15 -22.92 23.81
C ARG A 525 -13.91 -23.53 22.44
N TYR A 526 -12.64 -23.63 22.07
CA TYR A 526 -12.24 -24.36 20.88
C TYR A 526 -10.85 -24.97 21.03
N THR A 527 -10.54 -25.95 20.19
CA THR A 527 -9.22 -26.58 20.15
C THR A 527 -8.44 -26.01 18.98
N PHE A 528 -7.25 -25.47 19.25
CA PHE A 528 -6.31 -25.01 18.25
C PHE A 528 -5.23 -26.07 18.02
N ASP A 529 -5.18 -26.60 16.81
CA ASP A 529 -4.11 -27.50 16.34
C ASP A 529 -3.18 -26.72 15.39
N PRO A 530 -1.89 -26.50 15.73
CA PRO A 530 -0.94 -25.84 14.85
C PRO A 530 -0.72 -26.53 13.49
N LEU A 531 -1.12 -27.81 13.35
CA LEU A 531 -1.07 -28.56 12.09
C LEU A 531 -2.31 -28.38 11.20
N ASP A 532 -3.41 -27.87 11.77
CA ASP A 532 -4.63 -27.49 11.04
C ASP A 532 -5.09 -26.07 11.46
N PRO A 533 -4.28 -25.03 11.22
CA PRO A 533 -4.67 -23.66 11.55
C PRO A 533 -5.74 -23.13 10.60
N ALA A 534 -6.67 -22.32 11.13
CA ALA A 534 -7.63 -21.58 10.31
C ALA A 534 -6.93 -20.76 9.20
N PRO A 535 -7.43 -20.81 7.95
CA PRO A 535 -6.78 -20.15 6.82
C PRO A 535 -6.99 -18.64 6.81
N TYR A 536 -5.98 -17.93 6.32
CA TYR A 536 -6.09 -16.58 5.80
C TYR A 536 -6.11 -16.67 4.26
N LEU A 537 -7.17 -16.15 3.65
CA LEU A 537 -7.45 -16.35 2.22
C LEU A 537 -6.61 -15.38 1.39
N ILE A 538 -5.35 -15.75 1.15
CA ILE A 538 -4.41 -15.08 0.23
C ILE A 538 -3.74 -16.11 -0.67
N ASP A 539 -3.37 -15.68 -1.86
CA ASP A 539 -2.44 -16.40 -2.72
C ASP A 539 -1.04 -15.84 -2.52
N MET A 540 -0.15 -16.68 -1.96
CA MET A 540 1.25 -16.33 -1.73
C MET A 540 1.97 -15.93 -3.02
N THR A 541 1.57 -16.44 -4.18
CA THR A 541 2.19 -16.09 -5.47
C THR A 541 1.92 -14.65 -5.89
N GLU A 542 0.84 -14.03 -5.41
CA GLU A 542 0.53 -12.63 -5.71
C GLU A 542 1.47 -11.66 -4.99
N ASN A 543 2.13 -12.11 -3.91
CA ASN A 543 2.94 -11.27 -3.05
C ASN A 543 2.14 -10.03 -2.58
N GLU A 544 0.87 -10.24 -2.25
CA GLU A 544 -0.10 -9.27 -1.75
C GLU A 544 -0.89 -9.94 -0.60
N CYS A 545 -0.60 -9.55 0.65
CA CYS A 545 -1.08 -10.30 1.84
C CYS A 545 -2.37 -9.74 2.47
N SER A 546 -3.08 -8.85 1.78
CA SER A 546 -4.32 -8.24 2.29
C SER A 546 -5.32 -8.02 1.16
N VAL A 547 -6.45 -8.74 1.22
CA VAL A 547 -7.54 -8.71 0.22
C VAL A 547 -8.92 -8.84 0.89
N PRO A 548 -10.01 -8.29 0.32
CA PRO A 548 -11.37 -8.37 0.87
C PRO A 548 -12.05 -9.71 0.55
N GLU A 549 -11.46 -10.83 0.96
CA GLU A 549 -12.00 -12.15 0.64
C GLU A 549 -13.29 -12.50 1.41
N ASN A 550 -14.04 -13.45 0.86
CA ASN A 550 -15.26 -13.97 1.47
C ASN A 550 -14.95 -15.12 2.44
N TYR A 551 -15.12 -14.87 3.74
CA TYR A 551 -14.77 -15.81 4.81
C TYR A 551 -15.89 -16.76 5.22
N ARG A 552 -17.03 -16.74 4.52
CA ARG A 552 -18.19 -17.58 4.82
C ARG A 552 -17.84 -19.05 5.09
N GLU A 553 -16.98 -19.65 4.26
CA GLU A 553 -16.59 -21.06 4.41
C GLU A 553 -15.62 -21.29 5.58
N VAL A 554 -14.70 -20.35 5.82
CA VAL A 554 -13.75 -20.44 6.95
C VAL A 554 -14.49 -20.38 8.28
N GLU A 555 -15.55 -19.57 8.34
CA GLU A 555 -16.41 -19.42 9.50
C GLU A 555 -17.25 -20.67 9.79
N GLU A 556 -17.22 -21.74 8.97
CA GLU A 556 -17.84 -23.03 9.30
C GLU A 556 -16.95 -23.93 10.17
N ARG A 557 -15.68 -23.55 10.38
CA ARG A 557 -14.73 -24.33 11.19
C ARG A 557 -15.04 -24.24 12.68
N HIS A 558 -14.92 -25.38 13.38
CA HIS A 558 -15.16 -25.46 14.82
C HIS A 558 -14.12 -24.73 15.68
N ASP A 559 -12.93 -24.44 15.15
CA ASP A 559 -11.89 -23.63 15.80
C ASP A 559 -12.02 -22.13 15.54
N VAL A 560 -13.13 -21.70 14.94
CA VAL A 560 -13.49 -20.30 14.72
C VAL A 560 -14.75 -20.00 15.51
N LEU A 561 -14.65 -19.08 16.47
CA LEU A 561 -15.81 -18.51 17.16
C LEU A 561 -16.36 -17.36 16.33
N VAL A 562 -17.68 -17.29 16.17
CA VAL A 562 -18.35 -16.29 15.31
C VAL A 562 -19.43 -15.56 16.11
N PHE A 563 -19.32 -14.24 16.19
CA PHE A 563 -20.26 -13.35 16.85
C PHE A 563 -20.84 -12.39 15.82
N THR A 564 -22.16 -12.39 15.64
CA THR A 564 -22.82 -11.60 14.58
C THR A 564 -23.90 -10.71 15.17
N SER A 565 -24.00 -9.47 14.72
CA SER A 565 -25.10 -8.57 15.09
C SER A 565 -26.44 -9.05 14.50
N PRO A 566 -27.60 -8.56 15.00
CA PRO A 566 -28.83 -8.56 14.22
C PRO A 566 -28.62 -7.84 12.87
N PRO A 567 -29.49 -8.05 11.86
CA PRO A 567 -29.49 -7.21 10.67
C PRO A 567 -29.60 -5.75 11.08
N LEU A 568 -28.76 -4.90 10.52
CA LEU A 568 -28.76 -3.48 10.83
C LEU A 568 -30.06 -2.85 10.33
N GLU A 569 -30.72 -2.07 11.19
CA GLU A 569 -31.97 -1.38 10.84
C GLU A 569 -31.73 -0.15 9.95
N GLU A 570 -30.51 0.37 9.98
CA GLU A 570 -29.99 1.53 9.24
C GLU A 570 -28.52 1.33 8.86
N ASP A 571 -28.01 2.15 7.96
CA ASP A 571 -26.59 2.14 7.57
C ASP A 571 -25.72 2.51 8.78
N VAL A 572 -24.62 1.78 9.01
CA VAL A 572 -23.64 2.08 10.05
C VAL A 572 -22.30 2.39 9.40
N ALA A 573 -21.84 3.63 9.53
CA ALA A 573 -20.57 4.08 9.00
C ALA A 573 -19.45 3.97 10.06
N ILE A 574 -18.29 3.47 9.65
CA ILE A 574 -17.06 3.45 10.44
C ILE A 574 -15.92 4.12 9.68
N ALA A 575 -15.03 4.82 10.40
CA ALA A 575 -13.78 5.32 9.84
C ALA A 575 -12.73 5.50 10.94
N GLY A 576 -11.65 4.71 10.87
CA GLY A 576 -10.53 4.80 11.80
C GLY A 576 -9.79 3.46 11.99
N GLU A 577 -8.86 3.45 12.94
CA GLU A 577 -8.28 2.22 13.48
C GLU A 577 -9.35 1.40 14.23
N ILE A 578 -9.27 0.07 14.15
CA ILE A 578 -10.13 -0.84 14.89
C ILE A 578 -9.30 -1.53 15.97
N SER A 579 -9.94 -1.91 17.07
CA SER A 579 -9.30 -2.71 18.12
C SER A 579 -10.29 -3.63 18.78
N ALA A 580 -9.82 -4.68 19.44
CA ALA A 580 -10.63 -5.54 20.28
C ALA A 580 -9.96 -5.76 21.64
N VAL A 581 -10.78 -5.88 22.68
CA VAL A 581 -10.36 -6.34 24.01
C VAL A 581 -10.86 -7.76 24.15
N LEU A 582 -9.95 -8.71 24.27
CA LEU A 582 -10.27 -10.11 24.53
C LEU A 582 -9.83 -10.49 25.93
N TYR A 583 -10.71 -11.13 26.68
CA TYR A 583 -10.38 -11.86 27.90
C TYR A 583 -10.36 -13.34 27.57
N ALA A 584 -9.18 -13.95 27.62
CA ALA A 584 -9.02 -15.31 27.13
C ALA A 584 -7.99 -16.10 27.94
N ALA A 585 -8.16 -17.41 27.96
CA ALA A 585 -7.27 -18.36 28.60
C ALA A 585 -6.88 -19.47 27.61
N SER A 586 -5.65 -19.96 27.74
CA SER A 586 -5.14 -21.09 26.96
C SER A 586 -4.70 -22.20 27.90
N SER A 587 -4.81 -23.47 27.47
CA SER A 587 -4.13 -24.59 28.14
C SER A 587 -2.62 -24.63 27.89
N ALA A 588 -2.12 -23.80 26.97
CA ALA A 588 -0.73 -23.71 26.57
C ALA A 588 0.04 -22.61 27.30
N LYS A 589 1.38 -22.60 27.12
CA LYS A 589 2.27 -21.55 27.66
C LYS A 589 2.37 -20.32 26.76
N ASP A 590 1.94 -20.44 25.51
CA ASP A 590 1.84 -19.36 24.54
C ASP A 590 0.80 -19.76 23.48
N THR A 591 0.26 -18.79 22.76
CA THR A 591 -0.65 -18.98 21.62
C THR A 591 -0.77 -17.66 20.87
N ASP A 592 -1.42 -17.67 19.71
CA ASP A 592 -1.84 -16.44 19.03
C ASP A 592 -3.36 -16.27 19.19
N TRP A 593 -3.82 -15.02 19.24
CA TRP A 593 -5.24 -14.67 19.13
C TRP A 593 -5.42 -13.80 17.90
N VAL A 594 -6.32 -14.21 17.01
CA VAL A 594 -6.65 -13.50 15.77
C VAL A 594 -8.12 -13.07 15.86
N VAL A 595 -8.37 -11.81 15.55
CA VAL A 595 -9.70 -11.20 15.47
C VAL A 595 -9.91 -10.68 14.06
N ARG A 596 -11.05 -11.02 13.46
CA ARG A 596 -11.45 -10.53 12.14
C ARG A 596 -12.80 -9.84 12.20
N LEU A 597 -12.90 -8.70 11.52
CA LEU A 597 -14.14 -7.98 11.25
C LEU A 597 -14.57 -8.21 9.79
N THR A 598 -15.81 -8.63 9.59
CA THR A 598 -16.43 -8.78 8.27
C THR A 598 -17.77 -8.04 8.18
N ASP A 599 -18.11 -7.65 6.95
CA ASP A 599 -19.44 -7.19 6.55
C ASP A 599 -20.22 -8.36 5.96
N VAL A 600 -21.34 -8.74 6.58
CA VAL A 600 -22.17 -9.85 6.12
C VAL A 600 -23.40 -9.34 5.38
N ASP A 601 -23.47 -9.63 4.07
CA ASP A 601 -24.60 -9.23 3.25
C ASP A 601 -25.85 -10.11 3.46
N GLU A 602 -26.98 -9.72 2.84
CA GLU A 602 -28.24 -10.46 2.93
C GLU A 602 -28.19 -11.86 2.28
N ALA A 603 -27.20 -12.14 1.41
CA ALA A 603 -26.95 -13.45 0.82
C ALA A 603 -26.05 -14.34 1.71
N GLY A 604 -25.51 -13.78 2.79
CA GLY A 604 -24.62 -14.43 3.74
C GLY A 604 -23.16 -14.48 3.32
N ASN A 605 -22.74 -13.66 2.34
CA ASN A 605 -21.30 -13.45 2.07
C ASN A 605 -20.70 -12.66 3.23
N SER A 606 -19.54 -13.10 3.72
CA SER A 606 -18.84 -12.49 4.86
C SER A 606 -17.54 -11.85 4.37
N ILE A 607 -17.60 -10.59 3.96
CA ILE A 607 -16.49 -9.90 3.30
C ILE A 607 -15.57 -9.28 4.34
N ARG A 608 -14.28 -9.64 4.31
CA ARG A 608 -13.27 -9.10 5.23
C ARG A 608 -13.10 -7.59 5.07
N LEU A 609 -13.10 -6.90 6.21
CA LEU A 609 -12.75 -5.48 6.31
C LEU A 609 -11.43 -5.24 7.04
N SER A 610 -11.21 -5.95 8.16
CA SER A 610 -10.07 -5.70 9.03
C SER A 610 -9.70 -6.94 9.84
N ASP A 611 -8.41 -7.12 10.09
CA ASP A 611 -7.87 -8.16 10.96
C ASP A 611 -6.94 -7.54 11.99
N GLY A 612 -6.85 -8.18 13.15
CA GLY A 612 -5.79 -7.95 14.11
C GLY A 612 -5.37 -9.25 14.77
N MET A 613 -4.16 -9.23 15.30
CA MET A 613 -3.59 -10.40 15.94
C MET A 613 -2.64 -9.99 17.06
N VAL A 614 -2.56 -10.82 18.08
CA VAL A 614 -1.60 -10.68 19.17
C VAL A 614 -1.06 -12.04 19.55
N ARG A 615 0.26 -12.13 19.71
CA ARG A 615 0.91 -13.30 20.28
C ARG A 615 0.96 -13.16 21.79
N ALA A 616 0.52 -14.18 22.51
CA ALA A 616 0.23 -14.07 23.93
C ALA A 616 1.46 -13.72 24.77
N ARG A 617 2.66 -14.20 24.41
CA ARG A 617 3.90 -13.80 25.09
C ARG A 617 4.21 -12.30 25.01
N TYR A 618 3.71 -11.61 23.99
CA TYR A 618 3.94 -10.19 23.73
C TYR A 618 2.76 -9.29 24.14
N ARG A 619 1.76 -9.84 24.84
CA ARG A 619 0.54 -9.10 25.27
C ARG A 619 0.80 -7.81 26.08
N HIS A 620 1.98 -7.68 26.68
CA HIS A 620 2.38 -6.50 27.46
C HIS A 620 3.59 -5.77 26.88
N SER A 621 4.55 -6.51 26.30
CA SER A 621 5.80 -5.95 25.78
C SER A 621 6.46 -6.85 24.75
N TYR A 622 7.06 -6.25 23.73
CA TYR A 622 7.97 -6.95 22.80
C TYR A 622 9.40 -7.09 23.35
N THR A 623 9.79 -6.29 24.34
CA THR A 623 11.14 -6.33 24.97
C THR A 623 11.23 -7.29 26.15
N GLN A 624 10.10 -7.58 26.79
CA GLN A 624 10.01 -8.44 27.97
C GLN A 624 8.84 -9.41 27.76
N PRO A 625 9.01 -10.45 26.92
CA PRO A 625 7.97 -11.45 26.71
C PRO A 625 7.70 -12.24 28.00
N GLU A 626 6.43 -12.53 28.23
CA GLU A 626 5.98 -13.29 29.40
C GLU A 626 5.14 -14.48 28.96
N LEU A 627 5.52 -15.71 29.33
CA LEU A 627 4.69 -16.88 29.05
C LEU A 627 3.37 -16.85 29.84
N LEU A 628 2.36 -17.53 29.31
CA LEU A 628 1.08 -17.75 29.97
C LEU A 628 1.20 -18.75 31.12
N GLU A 629 0.38 -18.55 32.14
CA GLU A 629 0.01 -19.59 33.09
C GLU A 629 -1.20 -20.35 32.53
N PRO A 630 -1.10 -21.66 32.23
CA PRO A 630 -2.19 -22.42 31.65
C PRO A 630 -3.50 -22.32 32.45
N GLY A 631 -4.58 -21.96 31.77
CA GLY A 631 -5.94 -21.82 32.33
C GLY A 631 -6.20 -20.50 33.05
N LYS A 632 -5.21 -19.62 33.18
CA LYS A 632 -5.40 -18.26 33.71
C LYS A 632 -6.00 -17.36 32.64
N VAL A 633 -7.03 -16.59 33.02
CA VAL A 633 -7.62 -15.56 32.15
C VAL A 633 -6.69 -14.36 32.10
N GLU A 634 -6.31 -13.96 30.89
CA GLU A 634 -5.52 -12.76 30.61
C GLU A 634 -6.33 -11.80 29.72
N ALA A 635 -5.99 -10.51 29.77
CA ALA A 635 -6.55 -9.49 28.90
C ALA A 635 -5.60 -9.21 27.73
N TYR A 636 -6.16 -9.12 26.53
CA TYR A 636 -5.44 -8.86 25.29
C TYR A 636 -6.04 -7.65 24.58
N GLU A 637 -5.21 -6.66 24.31
CA GLU A 637 -5.53 -5.55 23.41
C GLU A 637 -5.10 -5.94 21.99
N VAL A 638 -6.05 -6.28 21.14
CA VAL A 638 -5.79 -6.65 19.74
C VAL A 638 -5.96 -5.41 18.88
N LYS A 639 -4.84 -4.87 18.36
CA LYS A 639 -4.87 -3.80 17.36
C LYS A 639 -5.21 -4.39 16.00
N MET A 640 -6.13 -3.76 15.27
CA MET A 640 -6.59 -4.20 13.96
C MET A 640 -6.31 -3.13 12.90
N THR A 641 -6.29 -3.52 11.63
CA THR A 641 -6.04 -2.59 10.52
C THR A 641 -7.15 -1.54 10.39
N LYS A 642 -6.77 -0.34 9.93
CA LYS A 642 -7.71 0.76 9.68
C LYS A 642 -8.60 0.50 8.46
N VAL A 643 -9.82 1.02 8.48
CA VAL A 643 -10.75 1.01 7.34
C VAL A 643 -11.75 2.15 7.45
N ALA A 644 -12.33 2.55 6.31
CA ALA A 644 -13.57 3.32 6.26
C ALA A 644 -14.62 2.54 5.46
N ASN A 645 -15.73 2.18 6.09
CA ASN A 645 -16.79 1.35 5.51
C ASN A 645 -18.18 1.79 5.99
N VAL A 646 -19.18 1.65 5.13
CA VAL A 646 -20.59 1.66 5.51
C VAL A 646 -21.15 0.26 5.43
N PHE A 647 -21.46 -0.32 6.59
CA PHE A 647 -22.29 -1.51 6.67
C PHE A 647 -23.72 -1.11 6.29
N LYS A 648 -24.26 -1.71 5.23
CA LYS A 648 -25.58 -1.34 4.73
C LYS A 648 -26.69 -1.81 5.65
N LYS A 649 -27.81 -1.10 5.65
CA LYS A 649 -29.07 -1.59 6.19
C LYS A 649 -29.34 -3.01 5.68
N GLY A 650 -29.72 -3.92 6.56
CA GLY A 650 -29.93 -5.34 6.28
C GLY A 650 -28.67 -6.20 6.38
N HIS A 651 -27.47 -5.62 6.25
CA HIS A 651 -26.22 -6.32 6.52
C HIS A 651 -26.03 -6.56 8.02
N ARG A 652 -24.98 -7.31 8.38
CA ARG A 652 -24.60 -7.55 9.77
C ARG A 652 -23.12 -7.29 9.97
N ILE A 653 -22.79 -6.82 11.17
CA ILE A 653 -21.42 -6.73 11.65
C ILE A 653 -21.06 -8.09 12.23
N ARG A 654 -19.99 -8.71 11.75
CA ARG A 654 -19.51 -10.01 12.25
C ARG A 654 -18.07 -9.92 12.73
N VAL A 655 -17.82 -10.55 13.87
CA VAL A 655 -16.49 -10.73 14.45
C VAL A 655 -16.20 -12.21 14.56
N SER A 656 -15.04 -12.63 14.06
CA SER A 656 -14.52 -13.98 14.26
C SER A 656 -13.29 -13.96 15.17
N VAL A 657 -13.20 -14.93 16.08
CA VAL A 657 -12.06 -15.14 16.98
C VAL A 657 -11.49 -16.54 16.78
N MET A 658 -10.19 -16.63 16.54
CA MET A 658 -9.46 -17.88 16.27
C MET A 658 -8.00 -17.76 16.73
N SER A 659 -7.21 -18.83 16.60
CA SER A 659 -5.78 -18.87 16.99
C SER A 659 -4.82 -19.12 15.83
N GLY A 660 -5.30 -19.02 14.59
CA GLY A 660 -4.49 -19.25 13.38
C GLY A 660 -4.89 -18.32 12.24
N ALA A 661 -3.91 -17.96 11.42
CA ALA A 661 -4.09 -17.25 10.15
C ALA A 661 -3.08 -17.81 9.14
N LYS A 662 -3.29 -19.08 8.76
CA LYS A 662 -2.43 -19.81 7.81
C LYS A 662 -2.23 -19.00 6.53
N ASN A 663 -1.06 -19.08 5.92
CA ASN A 663 -0.61 -18.31 4.75
C ASN A 663 -0.15 -16.89 5.10
N LEU A 664 -0.76 -16.22 6.07
CA LEU A 664 -0.28 -14.91 6.53
C LEU A 664 0.85 -15.01 7.57
N ILE A 665 0.64 -15.79 8.63
CA ILE A 665 1.62 -16.02 9.71
C ILE A 665 1.90 -17.51 9.88
N PHE A 666 3.12 -17.85 10.33
CA PHE A 666 3.38 -19.19 10.82
C PHE A 666 2.58 -19.44 12.11
N PRO A 667 1.87 -20.58 12.23
CA PRO A 667 1.07 -20.89 13.41
C PRO A 667 1.94 -20.96 14.67
N ASN A 668 1.43 -20.46 15.79
CA ASN A 668 2.06 -20.65 17.08
C ASN A 668 2.13 -22.14 17.41
N HIS A 669 3.27 -22.59 17.95
CA HIS A 669 3.47 -23.99 18.32
C HIS A 669 2.89 -24.36 19.69
N ASN A 670 2.43 -23.37 20.46
CA ASN A 670 1.84 -23.50 21.79
C ASN A 670 2.80 -24.00 22.90
N THR A 671 4.09 -24.09 22.61
CA THR A 671 5.13 -24.59 23.53
C THR A 671 5.70 -23.52 24.46
N GLY A 672 5.70 -22.26 24.00
CA GLY A 672 6.45 -21.15 24.61
C GLY A 672 7.93 -21.09 24.20
N ASN A 673 8.40 -21.99 23.33
CA ASN A 673 9.77 -21.98 22.81
C ASN A 673 9.98 -20.87 21.78
N ASP A 674 11.21 -20.69 21.31
CA ASP A 674 11.54 -19.79 20.19
C ASP A 674 10.85 -20.26 18.89
N PRO A 675 9.94 -19.47 18.31
CA PRO A 675 9.22 -19.84 17.08
C PRO A 675 10.14 -20.17 15.90
N ALA A 676 11.31 -19.54 15.80
CA ALA A 676 12.21 -19.70 14.66
C ALA A 676 12.85 -21.09 14.63
N SER A 677 13.13 -21.67 15.81
CA SER A 677 13.87 -22.92 15.97
C SER A 677 13.05 -24.10 16.48
N ASP A 678 11.86 -23.84 17.02
CA ASP A 678 11.00 -24.88 17.57
C ASP A 678 10.46 -25.80 16.47
N THR A 679 10.39 -27.10 16.79
CA THR A 679 9.87 -28.15 15.91
C THR A 679 8.77 -28.96 16.57
N GLU A 680 8.53 -28.74 17.86
CA GLU A 680 7.42 -29.36 18.59
C GLU A 680 6.17 -28.51 18.43
N MET A 681 5.00 -29.13 18.31
CA MET A 681 3.71 -28.45 18.26
C MET A 681 2.75 -29.15 19.21
N ILE A 682 2.01 -28.37 19.99
CA ILE A 682 1.07 -28.89 20.99
C ILE A 682 -0.32 -28.37 20.65
N VAL A 683 -1.31 -29.27 20.70
CA VAL A 683 -2.73 -28.89 20.58
C VAL A 683 -3.16 -28.16 21.86
N ALA A 684 -3.77 -26.99 21.73
CA ALA A 684 -4.17 -26.15 22.85
C ALA A 684 -5.70 -25.96 22.92
N LEU A 685 -6.25 -26.05 24.13
CA LEU A 685 -7.63 -25.64 24.40
C LEU A 685 -7.65 -24.13 24.66
N GLN A 686 -8.41 -23.42 23.85
CA GLN A 686 -8.62 -21.98 23.94
C GLN A 686 -9.99 -21.70 24.55
N THR A 687 -10.07 -20.71 25.43
CA THR A 687 -11.30 -20.28 26.09
C THR A 687 -11.42 -18.76 25.98
N VAL A 688 -12.53 -18.27 25.43
CA VAL A 688 -12.84 -16.83 25.34
C VAL A 688 -13.96 -16.50 26.34
N HIS A 689 -13.71 -15.54 27.21
CA HIS A 689 -14.64 -15.10 28.24
C HIS A 689 -15.35 -13.82 27.80
N HIS A 690 -16.65 -13.75 28.03
CA HIS A 690 -17.50 -12.62 27.69
C HIS A 690 -18.64 -12.51 28.70
N ASP A 691 -18.29 -12.53 29.99
CA ASP A 691 -19.21 -12.33 31.10
C ASP A 691 -19.02 -10.93 31.71
N LYS A 692 -19.83 -10.59 32.72
CA LYS A 692 -19.78 -9.30 33.41
C LYS A 692 -18.39 -8.92 33.95
N THR A 693 -17.57 -9.89 34.35
CA THR A 693 -16.19 -9.65 34.84
C THR A 693 -15.21 -9.49 33.68
N TYR A 694 -15.47 -10.19 32.58
CA TYR A 694 -14.60 -10.31 31.42
C TYR A 694 -15.34 -9.88 30.15
N PRO A 695 -15.69 -8.59 29.98
CA PRO A 695 -16.54 -8.15 28.87
C PRO A 695 -15.72 -8.02 27.58
N SER A 696 -15.43 -9.14 26.91
CA SER A 696 -14.74 -9.12 25.61
C SER A 696 -15.58 -8.38 24.57
N HIS A 697 -14.94 -7.50 23.79
CA HIS A 697 -15.61 -6.65 22.83
C HIS A 697 -14.68 -6.19 21.70
N ILE A 698 -15.26 -5.87 20.56
CA ILE A 698 -14.61 -5.07 19.51
C ILE A 698 -14.97 -3.59 19.72
N ARG A 699 -14.04 -2.67 19.45
CA ARG A 699 -14.26 -1.22 19.49
C ARG A 699 -14.26 -0.70 18.07
N LEU A 700 -15.43 -0.29 17.58
CA LEU A 700 -15.59 0.22 16.23
C LEU A 700 -15.57 1.76 16.22
N PRO A 701 -14.85 2.38 15.27
CA PRO A 701 -14.80 3.84 15.13
C PRO A 701 -16.04 4.35 14.39
N ILE A 702 -17.19 4.37 15.06
CA ILE A 702 -18.48 4.77 14.48
C ILE A 702 -18.45 6.25 14.11
N LEU A 703 -18.91 6.58 12.90
CA LEU A 703 -19.25 7.95 12.51
C LEU A 703 -20.73 8.20 12.85
N PRO A 704 -21.03 9.16 13.75
CA PRO A 704 -22.42 9.50 14.06
C PRO A 704 -23.15 9.96 12.79
N MET A 705 -24.33 9.39 12.52
CA MET A 705 -25.19 9.86 11.45
C MET A 705 -25.61 11.32 11.70
N LYS A 706 -25.47 12.17 10.69
CA LYS A 706 -25.86 13.59 10.74
C LYS A 706 -27.34 13.81 10.52
#